data_AF-A0A1F6RYB3-F1
#
_entry.id   AF-A0A1F6RYB3-F1
#
_cell.length_a   1.000
_cell.length_b   1.000
_cell.length_c   1.000
_cell.angle_alpha   90.00
_cell.angle_beta   90.00
_cell.angle_gamma   90.00
#
_symmetry.space_group_name_H-M   'P 1'
#
loop_
_entity.id
_entity.type
_entity.pdbx_description
1 polymer ?
#
loop_
_entity_poly.entity_id
_entity_poly.type
_entity_poly.pdbx_seq_one_letter_code
_entity_poly.pdbx_strand_id
1 'polypeptide(L)'
;MHINPTGDEPVSQVSRCYKHNFGVNLGAQGFRGYDGATNTFGSDDSGTDIVTDCTHKWKDATQDGIHYTSGSGKFPTGEEEYWKTDPFDPDTDGDGTIDEGDVIGLNQQDFTWNYRAGDRVGVVVEGTSMIPVDESSAYFKIMWGYPDVCDSTKTGLMDGDGCEDSDDHGYGFLATRSPNEQGDDKLKVSLTYSPDNPLADPSDENSDNFLSDGTITNADQISVVSSLDNTDYTPSDLYYTWQIQKGDPQENDWDEITDLPENFNLASPSAGMGIAQFDFSPKKDALSGSGDITYFKITLTISKAADLKAGRGRASVIVPVNKKGIKISLYKVDIENGKAAVGNEVCNEGLYAALCPAVKGQMLAAKVSGSHYKSSDSQFAWKVNGNPFYPPASASQLFNGWNNTTIFFPITKEEQEFEEISVIATFKDELQPATGSRLVTVVRPAVFIKSADTSVSWPKVYTAEDPYRKTTYQNIESSDAFEALTGSKASYNLDFVPYYLLGEDSNSTIDWGVNGTSIFSPDFYENNPYLGLVELENSDRTIQLPTGDVEGVFQTLSAQVKKYWSEDERGISYTAWGVAPETLSGETSVSIESVSSSSAGITGKAETPGQILAAISTHLPHYFMYLLRLALTLVVMFFASVVFYGLTQKMSLLNEEE
;
A
#
# COMPACT_ATOMS: atom_id res chain seq x y z
N MET A 1 -16.65 -27.66 38.55
CA MET A 1 -17.52 -28.22 39.60
C MET A 1 -18.96 -27.99 39.14
N HIS A 2 -19.71 -29.07 38.89
CA HIS A 2 -21.12 -28.97 38.50
C HIS A 2 -21.95 -28.38 39.63
N ILE A 3 -22.85 -27.45 39.31
CA ILE A 3 -24.22 -27.46 39.84
C ILE A 3 -25.16 -27.10 38.69
N ASN A 4 -26.08 -28.01 38.44
CA ASN A 4 -27.30 -27.79 37.67
C ASN A 4 -28.42 -27.65 38.72
N PRO A 5 -29.29 -26.63 38.64
CA PRO A 5 -30.65 -26.80 39.11
C PRO A 5 -31.64 -26.43 38.00
N THR A 6 -32.31 -27.49 37.58
CA THR A 6 -33.67 -27.56 37.04
C THR A 6 -34.58 -26.38 37.40
N GLY A 7 -35.08 -25.73 36.34
CA GLY A 7 -36.28 -24.89 36.34
C GLY A 7 -36.62 -24.60 34.87
N ASP A 8 -37.74 -25.12 34.39
CA ASP A 8 -38.27 -24.84 33.06
C ASP A 8 -38.66 -23.35 32.96
N GLU A 9 -37.70 -22.48 32.65
CA GLU A 9 -38.02 -21.21 32.01
C GLU A 9 -37.52 -21.26 30.56
N PRO A 10 -38.40 -21.00 29.57
CA PRO A 10 -37.95 -20.86 28.20
C PRO A 10 -36.96 -19.71 28.14
N VAL A 11 -35.78 -19.98 27.61
CA VAL A 11 -34.78 -18.97 27.23
C VAL A 11 -35.31 -18.23 25.99
N SER A 12 -36.47 -17.58 26.10
CA SER A 12 -36.90 -16.56 25.16
C SER A 12 -36.33 -15.24 25.63
N GLN A 13 -35.39 -14.73 24.85
CA GLN A 13 -34.79 -13.39 24.92
C GLN A 13 -35.78 -12.36 25.48
N VAL A 14 -35.55 -11.90 26.71
CA VAL A 14 -36.39 -10.87 27.34
C VAL A 14 -35.83 -9.50 26.94
N SER A 15 -36.20 -9.01 25.76
CA SER A 15 -36.10 -7.58 25.46
C SER A 15 -37.07 -6.84 26.38
N ARG A 16 -36.58 -6.20 27.45
CA ARG A 16 -37.42 -5.42 28.38
C ARG A 16 -37.51 -3.98 27.89
N CYS A 17 -38.70 -3.53 27.49
CA CYS A 17 -38.95 -2.14 27.15
C CYS A 17 -39.58 -1.42 28.33
N TYR A 18 -39.16 -0.17 28.55
CA TYR A 18 -39.61 0.64 29.67
C TYR A 18 -40.16 1.97 29.15
N LYS A 19 -41.40 2.32 29.50
CA LYS A 19 -41.95 3.66 29.32
C LYS A 19 -41.59 4.49 30.55
N HIS A 20 -40.72 5.48 30.39
CA HIS A 20 -40.43 6.44 31.45
C HIS A 20 -41.43 7.58 31.39
N ASN A 21 -42.18 7.77 32.48
CA ASN A 21 -43.14 8.85 32.56
C ASN A 21 -42.42 10.15 32.96
N PHE A 22 -42.03 10.97 31.98
CA PHE A 22 -41.29 12.23 32.17
C PHE A 22 -42.13 13.36 32.81
N GLY A 23 -42.99 13.02 33.77
CA GLY A 23 -43.82 13.97 34.51
C GLY A 23 -44.89 14.65 33.66
N VAL A 24 -46.07 14.84 34.24
CA VAL A 24 -47.01 15.81 33.70
C VAL A 24 -46.45 17.21 33.94
N ASN A 25 -46.44 18.04 32.89
CA ASN A 25 -46.14 19.47 33.03
C ASN A 25 -47.29 20.12 33.82
N LEU A 26 -47.17 20.12 35.15
CA LEU A 26 -48.13 20.79 36.02
C LEU A 26 -48.00 22.29 35.75
N GLY A 27 -48.96 22.85 35.00
CA GLY A 27 -49.11 24.29 34.87
C GLY A 27 -49.14 24.95 36.27
N ALA A 28 -48.80 26.23 36.37
CA ALA A 28 -48.51 26.94 37.62
C ALA A 28 -49.55 26.87 38.76
N GLN A 29 -50.73 26.26 38.54
CA GLN A 29 -51.71 25.95 39.58
C GLN A 29 -51.60 24.54 40.20
N GLY A 30 -50.92 23.58 39.54
CA GLY A 30 -50.67 22.24 40.08
C GLY A 30 -49.67 22.18 41.23
N PHE A 31 -48.88 23.25 41.43
CA PHE A 31 -48.01 23.40 42.60
C PHE A 31 -48.76 23.83 43.88
N ARG A 32 -50.06 24.14 43.79
CA ARG A 32 -50.89 24.50 44.96
C ARG A 32 -52.02 23.49 45.18
N GLY A 33 -51.68 22.21 45.20
CA GLY A 33 -52.51 21.14 45.75
C GLY A 33 -52.23 20.91 47.23
N TYR A 34 -52.25 21.96 48.06
CA TYR A 34 -52.37 21.82 49.51
C TYR A 34 -53.63 22.57 49.93
N ASP A 35 -54.78 21.90 49.78
CA ASP A 35 -55.96 22.22 50.56
C ASP A 35 -56.29 21.00 51.42
N GLY A 36 -56.49 21.25 52.70
CA GLY A 36 -56.31 20.27 53.75
C GLY A 36 -57.32 19.11 53.74
N ALA A 37 -56.84 17.94 54.19
CA ALA A 37 -57.49 17.02 55.13
C ALA A 37 -57.38 15.51 54.81
N THR A 38 -56.81 15.09 53.68
CA THR A 38 -56.58 13.66 53.42
C THR A 38 -55.20 13.41 52.82
N ASN A 39 -54.37 12.64 53.54
CA ASN A 39 -53.04 12.24 53.11
C ASN A 39 -53.13 11.09 52.08
N THR A 40 -53.68 11.41 50.91
CA THR A 40 -53.74 10.49 49.78
C THR A 40 -52.77 11.00 48.71
N PHE A 41 -51.47 10.95 48.99
CA PHE A 41 -50.46 10.87 47.93
C PHE A 41 -50.63 9.50 47.28
N GLY A 42 -51.56 9.40 46.34
CA GLY A 42 -51.87 8.18 45.60
C GLY A 42 -51.79 8.47 44.11
N SER A 43 -50.93 7.70 43.44
CA SER A 43 -50.79 7.50 41.98
C SER A 43 -50.31 8.68 41.14
N ASP A 44 -49.21 9.33 41.51
CA ASP A 44 -48.40 10.05 40.52
C ASP A 44 -47.23 9.14 40.13
N ASP A 45 -47.36 8.47 38.99
CA ASP A 45 -46.34 7.58 38.42
C ASP A 45 -45.28 8.37 37.64
N SER A 46 -45.07 9.65 37.98
CA SER A 46 -44.00 10.45 37.39
C SER A 46 -42.63 9.98 37.88
N GLY A 47 -41.71 9.76 36.93
CA GLY A 47 -40.38 9.25 37.21
C GLY A 47 -40.28 7.74 37.43
N THR A 48 -41.39 6.98 37.36
CA THR A 48 -41.36 5.52 37.40
C THR A 48 -41.32 4.93 35.98
N ASP A 49 -40.55 3.84 35.84
CA ASP A 49 -40.47 3.06 34.61
C ASP A 49 -41.54 1.97 34.60
N ILE A 50 -42.37 1.95 33.56
CA ILE A 50 -43.40 0.93 33.39
C ILE A 50 -42.97 -0.03 32.30
N VAL A 51 -42.95 -1.34 32.61
CA VAL A 51 -42.63 -2.39 31.62
C VAL A 51 -43.73 -2.41 30.54
N THR A 52 -43.34 -2.41 29.27
CA THR A 52 -44.25 -2.43 28.13
C THR A 52 -43.81 -3.44 27.06
N ASP A 53 -44.76 -3.93 26.27
CA ASP A 53 -44.48 -4.82 25.13
C ASP A 53 -44.03 -4.00 23.92
N CYS A 54 -42.93 -4.42 23.28
CA CYS A 54 -42.34 -3.71 22.14
C CYS A 54 -42.85 -4.28 20.80
N THR A 55 -43.37 -3.41 19.92
CA THR A 55 -43.76 -3.77 18.54
C THR A 55 -42.86 -3.02 17.56
N HIS A 56 -42.11 -3.75 16.71
CA HIS A 56 -41.12 -3.18 15.81
C HIS A 56 -41.71 -2.72 14.47
N LYS A 57 -41.58 -1.43 14.09
CA LYS A 57 -42.18 -0.90 12.84
C LYS A 57 -41.46 -1.34 11.56
N TRP A 58 -40.17 -1.70 11.64
CA TRP A 58 -39.33 -2.10 10.49
C TRP A 58 -38.83 -3.54 10.54
N LYS A 59 -39.51 -4.40 11.31
CA LYS A 59 -39.08 -5.78 11.49
C LYS A 59 -39.34 -6.67 10.28
N ASP A 60 -40.32 -6.32 9.46
CA ASP A 60 -40.85 -7.24 8.46
C ASP A 60 -40.53 -6.78 7.03
N ALA A 61 -39.47 -7.36 6.45
CA ALA A 61 -39.21 -7.29 5.02
C ALA A 61 -40.18 -8.22 4.29
N THR A 62 -40.93 -7.71 3.32
CA THR A 62 -41.89 -8.54 2.55
C THR A 62 -41.53 -8.49 1.08
N GLN A 63 -41.03 -9.60 0.55
CA GLN A 63 -40.68 -9.79 -0.86
C GLN A 63 -41.47 -10.98 -1.41
N ASP A 64 -42.17 -10.79 -2.53
CA ASP A 64 -43.01 -11.81 -3.18
C ASP A 64 -44.05 -12.50 -2.27
N GLY A 65 -44.57 -11.77 -1.28
CA GLY A 65 -45.55 -12.29 -0.32
C GLY A 65 -44.97 -13.22 0.74
N ILE A 66 -43.64 -13.34 0.80
CA ILE A 66 -42.92 -14.01 1.88
C ILE A 66 -42.48 -12.95 2.89
N HIS A 67 -42.80 -13.19 4.16
CA HIS A 67 -42.42 -12.32 5.27
C HIS A 67 -41.09 -12.79 5.87
N TYR A 68 -40.12 -11.89 5.89
CA TYR A 68 -38.81 -12.04 6.51
C TYR A 68 -38.75 -11.17 7.76
N THR A 69 -37.94 -11.58 8.74
CA THR A 69 -37.78 -10.84 10.00
C THR A 69 -36.33 -10.41 10.13
N SER A 70 -36.08 -9.11 10.00
CA SER A 70 -34.72 -8.57 10.11
C SER A 70 -34.22 -8.62 11.54
N GLY A 71 -32.98 -9.08 11.71
CA GLY A 71 -32.39 -9.42 13.00
C GLY A 71 -32.79 -10.79 13.56
N SER A 72 -33.30 -11.69 12.70
CA SER A 72 -33.58 -13.08 13.06
C SER A 72 -32.33 -13.97 13.16
N GLY A 73 -31.17 -13.45 12.72
CA GLY A 73 -29.91 -14.20 12.61
C GLY A 73 -29.84 -15.05 11.35
N LYS A 74 -30.72 -14.78 10.37
CA LYS A 74 -30.75 -15.39 9.06
C LYS A 74 -31.14 -14.31 8.06
N PHE A 75 -30.26 -14.06 7.09
CA PHE A 75 -30.49 -13.09 6.02
C PHE A 75 -30.54 -13.82 4.67
N PRO A 76 -31.70 -14.41 4.31
CA PRO A 76 -31.85 -15.13 3.04
C PRO A 76 -31.92 -14.16 1.87
N THR A 77 -31.63 -14.64 0.65
CA THR A 77 -31.63 -13.86 -0.59
C THR A 77 -32.88 -13.00 -0.83
N GLY A 78 -34.06 -13.46 -0.41
CA GLY A 78 -35.29 -12.65 -0.55
C GLY A 78 -35.37 -11.46 0.41
N GLU A 79 -34.71 -11.57 1.57
CA GLU A 79 -34.55 -10.46 2.51
C GLU A 79 -33.47 -9.49 2.01
N GLU A 80 -32.36 -10.01 1.49
CA GLU A 80 -31.29 -9.24 0.83
C GLU A 80 -31.86 -8.38 -0.33
N GLU A 81 -32.69 -9.00 -1.18
CA GLU A 81 -33.31 -8.32 -2.33
C GLU A 81 -34.27 -7.20 -1.91
N TYR A 82 -34.95 -7.34 -0.77
CA TYR A 82 -35.82 -6.31 -0.21
C TYR A 82 -34.99 -5.09 0.22
N TRP A 83 -33.89 -5.33 0.95
CA TRP A 83 -33.00 -4.30 1.47
C TRP A 83 -31.98 -3.76 0.47
N LYS A 84 -31.89 -4.37 -0.73
CA LYS A 84 -30.95 -4.00 -1.80
C LYS A 84 -29.49 -4.24 -1.44
N THR A 85 -29.24 -5.25 -0.61
CA THR A 85 -27.92 -5.79 -0.29
C THR A 85 -27.55 -6.90 -1.28
N ASP A 86 -26.27 -7.23 -1.40
CA ASP A 86 -25.74 -8.25 -2.32
C ASP A 86 -25.87 -9.66 -1.70
N PRO A 87 -26.72 -10.55 -2.23
CA PRO A 87 -26.90 -11.89 -1.66
C PRO A 87 -25.66 -12.78 -1.68
N PHE A 88 -24.61 -12.39 -2.39
CA PHE A 88 -23.33 -13.11 -2.45
C PHE A 88 -22.25 -12.50 -1.56
N ASP A 89 -22.50 -11.33 -0.96
CA ASP A 89 -21.61 -10.65 -0.04
C ASP A 89 -22.38 -10.32 1.26
N PRO A 90 -22.19 -11.07 2.36
CA PRO A 90 -22.97 -10.91 3.59
C PRO A 90 -22.69 -9.60 4.36
N ASP A 91 -21.96 -8.66 3.78
CA ASP A 91 -21.58 -7.32 4.27
C ASP A 91 -21.32 -6.46 3.01
N THR A 92 -22.41 -5.96 2.45
CA THR A 92 -22.46 -5.32 1.12
C THR A 92 -21.71 -3.99 1.09
N ASP A 93 -21.73 -3.23 2.18
CA ASP A 93 -21.06 -1.93 2.25
C ASP A 93 -19.60 -2.03 2.74
N GLY A 94 -19.21 -3.18 3.26
CA GLY A 94 -17.84 -3.54 3.61
C GLY A 94 -17.37 -2.92 4.92
N ASP A 95 -18.28 -2.48 5.79
CA ASP A 95 -17.94 -1.78 7.02
C ASP A 95 -17.54 -2.72 8.18
N GLY A 96 -17.71 -4.03 7.99
CA GLY A 96 -17.37 -5.07 8.95
C GLY A 96 -18.58 -5.60 9.74
N THR A 97 -19.75 -5.03 9.54
CA THR A 97 -21.03 -5.52 10.03
C THR A 97 -21.69 -6.37 8.93
N ILE A 98 -22.38 -7.45 9.31
CA ILE A 98 -23.10 -8.23 8.29
C ILE A 98 -24.37 -7.48 7.89
N ASP A 99 -24.86 -7.63 6.66
CA ASP A 99 -25.98 -6.85 6.11
C ASP A 99 -27.23 -6.86 7.01
N GLU A 100 -27.55 -8.01 7.62
CA GLU A 100 -28.65 -8.11 8.58
C GLU A 100 -28.45 -7.22 9.81
N GLY A 101 -27.20 -7.10 10.25
CA GLY A 101 -26.74 -6.21 11.31
C GLY A 101 -26.87 -4.74 10.92
N ASP A 102 -26.50 -4.36 9.70
CA ASP A 102 -26.61 -2.98 9.22
C ASP A 102 -28.05 -2.53 9.07
N VAL A 103 -28.89 -3.40 8.53
CA VAL A 103 -30.33 -3.16 8.41
C VAL A 103 -30.98 -2.90 9.77
N ILE A 104 -30.50 -3.53 10.83
CA ILE A 104 -30.99 -3.30 12.21
C ILE A 104 -30.17 -2.25 12.98
N GLY A 105 -29.20 -1.59 12.33
CA GLY A 105 -28.42 -0.47 12.88
C GLY A 105 -27.27 -0.86 13.81
N LEU A 106 -26.73 -2.07 13.69
CA LEU A 106 -25.58 -2.52 14.49
C LEU A 106 -24.32 -1.73 14.09
N ASN A 107 -23.57 -1.18 15.07
CA ASN A 107 -22.32 -0.41 14.89
C ASN A 107 -22.40 0.85 14.01
N GLN A 108 -23.59 1.25 13.55
CA GLN A 108 -23.81 2.47 12.79
C GLN A 108 -23.76 3.70 13.71
N GLN A 109 -22.66 4.46 13.67
CA GLN A 109 -22.50 5.71 14.44
C GLN A 109 -22.69 6.96 13.59
N ASP A 110 -22.35 6.89 12.30
CA ASP A 110 -22.40 7.98 11.35
C ASP A 110 -23.16 7.53 10.10
N PHE A 111 -24.10 8.35 9.61
CA PHE A 111 -24.86 8.07 8.40
C PHE A 111 -24.73 9.22 7.42
N THR A 112 -24.30 8.95 6.19
CA THR A 112 -24.12 9.97 5.15
C THR A 112 -25.12 9.77 4.02
N TRP A 113 -26.00 10.75 3.79
CA TRP A 113 -27.01 10.73 2.72
C TRP A 113 -26.75 11.81 1.67
N ASN A 114 -26.80 11.42 0.39
CA ASN A 114 -26.73 12.35 -0.73
C ASN A 114 -28.15 12.83 -1.11
N TYR A 115 -28.54 14.01 -0.63
CA TYR A 115 -29.89 14.56 -0.80
C TYR A 115 -30.23 14.92 -2.25
N ARG A 116 -31.47 14.59 -2.66
CA ARG A 116 -32.12 15.11 -3.87
C ARG A 116 -33.39 15.90 -3.52
N ALA A 117 -33.77 16.81 -4.41
CA ALA A 117 -34.98 17.60 -4.24
C ALA A 117 -36.22 16.69 -4.24
N GLY A 118 -36.93 16.64 -3.10
CA GLY A 118 -38.10 15.78 -2.90
C GLY A 118 -37.93 14.73 -1.81
N ASP A 119 -36.70 14.48 -1.36
CA ASP A 119 -36.42 13.53 -0.28
C ASP A 119 -37.00 14.03 1.06
N ARG A 120 -37.60 13.12 1.83
CA ARG A 120 -38.06 13.35 3.22
C ARG A 120 -37.31 12.39 4.13
N VAL A 121 -36.56 12.92 5.10
CA VAL A 121 -35.70 12.13 5.99
C VAL A 121 -36.19 12.26 7.43
N GLY A 122 -36.35 11.13 8.12
CA GLY A 122 -36.51 11.05 9.57
C GLY A 122 -35.23 10.48 10.19
N VAL A 123 -34.77 11.08 11.30
CA VAL A 123 -33.57 10.63 12.02
C VAL A 123 -33.99 10.14 13.39
N VAL A 124 -33.47 9.01 13.85
CA VAL A 124 -33.64 8.55 15.23
C VAL A 124 -32.26 8.51 15.88
N VAL A 125 -32.12 9.10 17.06
CA VAL A 125 -30.83 9.16 17.77
C VAL A 125 -30.87 8.19 18.94
N GLU A 126 -29.98 7.21 18.98
CA GLU A 126 -29.77 6.34 20.14
C GLU A 126 -28.78 6.96 21.13
N GLY A 127 -29.00 6.80 22.43
CA GLY A 127 -28.06 7.27 23.45
C GLY A 127 -28.20 6.54 24.79
N THR A 128 -27.14 6.49 25.58
CA THR A 128 -27.17 5.84 26.90
C THR A 128 -27.69 6.82 27.98
N SER A 129 -28.65 6.39 28.78
CA SER A 129 -29.17 7.13 29.94
C SER A 129 -28.06 7.43 30.94
N MET A 130 -28.02 8.66 31.45
CA MET A 130 -27.12 9.05 32.53
C MET A 130 -27.52 8.48 33.90
N ILE A 131 -28.73 7.91 34.01
CA ILE A 131 -29.28 7.34 35.25
C ILE A 131 -29.44 5.82 35.07
N PRO A 132 -28.85 5.00 35.96
CA PRO A 132 -29.02 3.54 35.92
C PRO A 132 -30.40 3.10 36.44
N VAL A 133 -30.82 1.89 36.12
CA VAL A 133 -32.06 1.29 36.67
C VAL A 133 -31.94 1.06 38.18
N ASP A 134 -33.06 1.21 38.90
CA ASP A 134 -33.17 0.94 40.34
C ASP A 134 -33.44 -0.57 40.62
N GLU A 135 -32.72 -1.44 39.92
CA GLU A 135 -32.74 -2.89 40.10
C GLU A 135 -31.48 -3.35 40.87
N SER A 136 -31.50 -4.57 41.44
CA SER A 136 -30.39 -5.10 42.26
C SER A 136 -29.05 -5.19 41.53
N SER A 137 -29.09 -5.24 40.20
CA SER A 137 -27.95 -5.01 39.30
C SER A 137 -28.19 -3.73 38.50
N ALA A 138 -27.63 -2.61 38.95
CA ALA A 138 -27.74 -1.33 38.26
C ALA A 138 -27.04 -1.38 36.89
N TYR A 139 -27.79 -1.17 35.80
CA TYR A 139 -27.28 -0.97 34.44
C TYR A 139 -27.83 0.33 33.84
N PHE A 140 -27.10 0.93 32.91
CA PHE A 140 -27.54 2.13 32.20
C PHE A 140 -28.49 1.75 31.06
N LYS A 141 -29.56 2.53 30.88
CA LYS A 141 -30.58 2.29 29.83
C LYS A 141 -30.10 2.80 28.49
N ILE A 142 -30.59 2.22 27.40
CA ILE A 142 -30.51 2.80 26.06
C ILE A 142 -31.81 3.58 25.80
N MET A 143 -31.68 4.82 25.35
CA MET A 143 -32.76 5.78 25.10
C MET A 143 -32.73 6.20 23.64
N TRP A 144 -33.88 6.45 23.05
CA TRP A 144 -34.00 6.95 21.68
C TRP A 144 -34.61 8.35 21.69
N GLY A 145 -34.00 9.28 20.97
CA GLY A 145 -34.49 10.63 20.72
C GLY A 145 -35.02 10.73 19.30
N TYR A 146 -36.30 11.06 19.17
CA TYR A 146 -36.91 11.45 17.90
C TYR A 146 -36.95 12.98 17.77
N PRO A 147 -36.73 13.55 16.58
CA PRO A 147 -36.81 14.98 16.33
C PRO A 147 -38.24 15.52 16.35
N ASP A 148 -39.27 14.67 16.41
CA ASP A 148 -40.64 15.14 16.50
C ASP A 148 -41.53 14.29 17.42
N VAL A 149 -42.36 14.97 18.20
CA VAL A 149 -43.33 14.38 19.14
C VAL A 149 -44.72 14.62 18.57
N CYS A 150 -45.50 13.55 18.39
CA CYS A 150 -46.92 13.70 18.08
C CYS A 150 -47.58 14.54 19.18
N ASP A 151 -48.14 15.70 18.83
CA ASP A 151 -48.79 16.62 19.74
C ASP A 151 -50.14 17.08 19.16
N SER A 152 -50.92 17.79 19.98
CA SER A 152 -52.27 18.23 19.61
C SER A 152 -52.37 19.07 18.33
N THR A 153 -51.27 19.66 17.84
CA THR A 153 -51.22 20.45 16.61
C THR A 153 -50.89 19.62 15.37
N LYS A 154 -50.52 18.35 15.54
CA LYS A 154 -50.01 17.46 14.49
C LYS A 154 -50.85 16.19 14.29
N THR A 155 -51.93 16.02 15.04
CA THR A 155 -52.87 14.92 14.87
C THR A 155 -53.54 14.94 13.48
N GLY A 156 -53.45 13.83 12.75
CA GLY A 156 -54.07 13.63 11.43
C GLY A 156 -53.44 14.43 10.29
N LEU A 157 -52.16 14.78 10.41
CA LEU A 157 -51.47 15.62 9.43
C LEU A 157 -50.99 14.83 8.20
N MET A 158 -50.70 13.52 8.34
CA MET A 158 -50.45 12.61 7.22
C MET A 158 -51.05 11.21 7.48
N ASP A 159 -51.76 10.65 6.49
CA ASP A 159 -52.29 9.28 6.58
C ASP A 159 -51.16 8.25 6.76
N GLY A 160 -51.19 7.48 7.85
CA GLY A 160 -50.27 6.37 8.10
C GLY A 160 -48.96 6.75 8.82
N ASP A 161 -48.85 7.99 9.30
CA ASP A 161 -47.73 8.40 10.16
C ASP A 161 -47.88 7.90 11.61
N GLY A 162 -49.08 7.47 12.00
CA GLY A 162 -49.37 6.93 13.33
C GLY A 162 -49.54 8.01 14.41
N CYS A 163 -49.78 9.27 14.01
CA CYS A 163 -50.22 10.37 14.88
C CYS A 163 -51.69 10.65 14.61
N GLU A 164 -52.54 9.64 14.81
CA GLU A 164 -53.92 9.66 14.30
C GLU A 164 -54.89 10.26 15.31
N ASP A 165 -54.58 10.16 16.61
CA ASP A 165 -55.36 10.78 17.68
C ASP A 165 -54.51 11.29 18.86
N SER A 166 -55.17 11.66 19.97
CA SER A 166 -54.51 12.16 21.17
C SER A 166 -53.78 11.10 21.99
N ASP A 167 -54.07 9.82 21.74
CA ASP A 167 -53.48 8.72 22.48
C ASP A 167 -52.08 8.37 21.92
N ASP A 168 -51.81 8.77 20.68
CA ASP A 168 -50.51 8.65 19.99
C ASP A 168 -49.50 9.75 20.37
N HIS A 169 -49.87 10.66 21.28
CA HIS A 169 -48.98 11.74 21.71
C HIS A 169 -47.77 11.17 22.49
N GLY A 170 -46.54 11.38 21.99
CA GLY A 170 -45.31 11.01 22.70
C GLY A 170 -44.52 9.77 22.25
N TYR A 171 -44.83 9.12 21.11
CA TYR A 171 -44.17 7.86 20.72
C TYR A 171 -42.83 8.00 19.97
N GLY A 172 -41.84 7.22 20.41
CA GLY A 172 -40.67 6.80 19.63
C GLY A 172 -39.81 5.79 20.41
N PHE A 173 -39.67 4.55 19.93
CA PHE A 173 -38.72 3.54 20.48
C PHE A 173 -38.28 2.57 19.38
N LEU A 174 -37.16 1.85 19.55
CA LEU A 174 -37.08 0.36 19.68
C LEU A 174 -35.64 -0.16 19.89
N ALA A 175 -35.51 -1.35 20.49
CA ALA A 175 -34.34 -1.96 21.17
C ALA A 175 -33.08 -2.34 20.34
N THR A 176 -31.92 -2.41 21.01
CA THR A 176 -30.59 -2.84 20.48
C THR A 176 -29.89 -3.96 21.27
N ARG A 177 -29.00 -4.68 20.56
CA ARG A 177 -27.92 -5.55 21.10
C ARG A 177 -26.74 -4.70 21.62
N SER A 178 -25.84 -5.36 22.36
CA SER A 178 -24.71 -4.73 23.06
C SER A 178 -23.69 -4.05 22.12
N PRO A 179 -23.30 -2.78 22.34
CA PRO A 179 -22.23 -2.06 21.60
C PRO A 179 -20.82 -2.66 21.70
N ASN A 180 -20.65 -3.80 22.36
CA ASN A 180 -19.37 -4.45 22.62
C ASN A 180 -19.14 -5.72 21.77
N GLU A 181 -20.05 -6.06 20.83
CA GLU A 181 -19.80 -7.10 19.82
C GLU A 181 -19.00 -6.47 18.66
N GLN A 182 -17.68 -6.65 18.65
CA GLN A 182 -16.81 -6.28 17.51
C GLN A 182 -16.73 -7.44 16.52
N GLY A 183 -17.02 -7.19 15.24
CA GLY A 183 -16.74 -8.12 14.13
C GLY A 183 -15.23 -8.29 13.90
N ASP A 184 -14.84 -9.35 13.21
CA ASP A 184 -13.42 -9.63 12.91
C ASP A 184 -12.80 -8.56 11.98
N ASP A 185 -11.60 -8.05 12.32
CA ASP A 185 -10.86 -7.07 11.50
C ASP A 185 -10.51 -7.63 10.09
N LYS A 186 -11.12 -7.08 9.03
CA LYS A 186 -10.82 -7.37 7.61
C LYS A 186 -9.50 -6.72 7.14
N LEU A 187 -8.90 -7.25 6.07
CA LEU A 187 -7.68 -6.69 5.46
C LEU A 187 -8.05 -5.53 4.54
N LYS A 188 -7.45 -4.35 4.73
CA LYS A 188 -7.54 -3.19 3.85
C LYS A 188 -6.50 -3.32 2.76
N VAL A 189 -6.98 -3.26 1.52
CA VAL A 189 -6.17 -3.44 0.32
C VAL A 189 -6.37 -2.22 -0.56
N SER A 190 -5.29 -1.68 -1.10
CA SER A 190 -5.30 -0.63 -2.12
C SER A 190 -4.65 -1.17 -3.39
N LEU A 191 -5.17 -0.75 -4.54
CA LEU A 191 -4.67 -1.17 -5.86
C LEU A 191 -4.18 0.05 -6.63
N THR A 192 -3.05 -0.11 -7.31
CA THR A 192 -2.53 0.82 -8.30
C THR A 192 -2.23 0.06 -9.58
N TYR A 193 -2.36 0.70 -10.73
CA TYR A 193 -2.04 0.08 -12.01
C TYR A 193 -1.07 0.94 -12.79
N SER A 194 -0.39 0.32 -13.75
CA SER A 194 0.51 1.00 -14.65
C SER A 194 0.61 0.26 -15.99
N PRO A 195 0.83 0.94 -17.13
CA PRO A 195 0.91 2.40 -17.29
C PRO A 195 -0.44 3.11 -17.08
N ASP A 196 -0.43 4.43 -16.84
CA ASP A 196 -1.65 5.23 -16.62
C ASP A 196 -2.59 5.26 -17.84
N ASN A 197 -2.03 5.14 -19.06
CA ASN A 197 -2.77 5.13 -20.32
C ASN A 197 -2.35 3.93 -21.16
N PRO A 198 -2.72 2.71 -20.75
CA PRO A 198 -2.31 1.50 -21.44
C PRO A 198 -2.89 1.45 -22.85
N LEU A 199 -2.04 1.04 -23.79
CA LEU A 199 -2.39 0.97 -25.20
C LEU A 199 -2.48 -0.49 -25.67
N ALA A 200 -3.53 -0.80 -26.43
CA ALA A 200 -3.56 -2.02 -27.23
C ALA A 200 -4.48 -1.82 -28.43
N ASP A 201 -3.91 -1.82 -29.64
CA ASP A 201 -4.65 -1.54 -30.88
C ASP A 201 -5.07 -2.84 -31.59
N PRO A 202 -6.36 -3.22 -31.54
CA PRO A 202 -6.89 -4.42 -32.18
C PRO A 202 -7.32 -4.20 -33.65
N SER A 203 -7.08 -3.02 -34.24
CA SER A 203 -7.53 -2.68 -35.60
C SER A 203 -6.90 -3.58 -36.67
N ASP A 204 -7.65 -3.87 -37.73
CA ASP A 204 -7.12 -4.63 -38.86
C ASP A 204 -6.01 -3.86 -39.61
N GLU A 205 -5.96 -2.54 -39.46
CA GLU A 205 -4.85 -1.68 -39.93
C GLU A 205 -3.53 -1.97 -39.18
N ASN A 206 -3.60 -2.53 -37.97
CA ASN A 206 -2.48 -2.98 -37.16
C ASN A 206 -2.22 -4.50 -37.28
N SER A 207 -2.77 -5.17 -38.29
CA SER A 207 -2.75 -6.64 -38.40
C SER A 207 -1.37 -7.30 -38.52
N ASP A 208 -0.36 -6.56 -38.94
CA ASP A 208 1.05 -7.01 -38.94
C ASP A 208 1.58 -7.29 -37.52
N ASN A 209 0.93 -6.74 -36.49
CA ASN A 209 1.27 -6.93 -35.09
C ASN A 209 0.39 -7.99 -34.40
N PHE A 210 -0.29 -8.84 -35.17
CA PHE A 210 -1.06 -9.96 -34.61
C PHE A 210 -0.33 -11.28 -34.81
N LEU A 211 -0.22 -12.05 -33.73
CA LEU A 211 0.09 -13.47 -33.83
C LEU A 211 -1.20 -14.25 -34.14
N SER A 212 -1.04 -15.48 -34.59
CA SER A 212 -2.17 -16.35 -34.97
C SER A 212 -3.14 -16.68 -33.83
N ASP A 213 -2.73 -16.45 -32.58
CA ASP A 213 -3.51 -16.66 -31.36
C ASP A 213 -4.26 -15.39 -30.88
N GLY A 214 -4.27 -14.32 -31.69
CA GLY A 214 -4.91 -13.04 -31.34
C GLY A 214 -4.08 -12.14 -30.43
N THR A 215 -2.84 -12.53 -30.11
CA THR A 215 -1.89 -11.69 -29.38
C THR A 215 -1.52 -10.46 -30.20
N ILE A 216 -1.68 -9.30 -29.57
CA ILE A 216 -1.27 -8.01 -30.11
C ILE A 216 0.16 -7.74 -29.62
N THR A 217 1.15 -7.88 -30.50
CA THR A 217 2.58 -7.81 -30.14
C THR A 217 3.03 -6.43 -29.67
N ASN A 218 2.28 -5.38 -30.01
CA ASN A 218 2.53 -4.00 -29.58
C ASN A 218 1.65 -3.54 -28.41
N ALA A 219 0.79 -4.41 -27.86
CA ALA A 219 0.02 -4.07 -26.66
C ALA A 219 0.94 -3.83 -25.46
N ASP A 220 0.55 -2.90 -24.59
CA ASP A 220 1.24 -2.65 -23.34
C ASP A 220 0.92 -3.74 -22.31
N GLN A 221 1.93 -4.10 -21.54
CA GLN A 221 1.74 -4.90 -20.34
C GLN A 221 1.21 -3.98 -19.24
N ILE A 222 0.03 -4.34 -18.73
CA ILE A 222 -0.63 -3.72 -17.61
C ILE A 222 -0.20 -4.47 -16.36
N SER A 223 0.38 -3.75 -15.41
CA SER A 223 0.77 -4.24 -14.09
C SER A 223 -0.13 -3.62 -13.04
N VAL A 224 -0.85 -4.47 -12.30
CA VAL A 224 -1.68 -4.05 -11.15
C VAL A 224 -1.01 -4.53 -9.88
N VAL A 225 -0.66 -3.60 -9.00
CA VAL A 225 0.07 -3.87 -7.76
C VAL A 225 -0.84 -3.58 -6.57
N SER A 226 -0.88 -4.52 -5.63
CA SER A 226 -1.60 -4.36 -4.37
C SER A 226 -0.70 -3.87 -3.25
N SER A 227 -1.22 -2.94 -2.45
CA SER A 227 -0.67 -2.53 -1.15
C SER A 227 -1.65 -2.92 -0.04
N LEU A 228 -1.10 -3.24 1.13
CA LEU A 228 -1.85 -3.63 2.32
C LEU A 228 -1.76 -2.51 3.34
N ASP A 229 -2.91 -1.94 3.73
CA ASP A 229 -2.95 -0.67 4.45
C ASP A 229 -3.15 -0.83 5.98
N ASN A 230 -3.64 -1.99 6.45
CA ASN A 230 -3.92 -2.24 7.86
C ASN A 230 -3.41 -3.60 8.38
N THR A 231 -2.39 -4.16 7.73
CA THR A 231 -1.91 -5.48 8.10
C THR A 231 -0.41 -5.70 7.90
N ASP A 232 0.16 -6.50 8.80
CA ASP A 232 1.58 -6.86 8.84
C ASP A 232 1.81 -8.24 8.18
N TYR A 233 0.85 -8.75 7.40
CA TYR A 233 1.08 -9.97 6.63
C TYR A 233 2.06 -9.71 5.51
N THR A 234 3.07 -10.57 5.39
CA THR A 234 3.90 -10.57 4.19
C THR A 234 3.03 -11.04 3.02
N PRO A 235 3.19 -10.47 1.81
CA PRO A 235 2.47 -10.96 0.65
C PRO A 235 2.57 -12.46 0.47
N SER A 236 3.74 -13.06 0.75
CA SER A 236 3.96 -14.51 0.68
C SER A 236 3.07 -15.37 1.57
N ASP A 237 2.51 -14.80 2.64
CA ASP A 237 1.64 -15.53 3.58
C ASP A 237 0.15 -15.48 3.19
N LEU A 238 -0.17 -14.71 2.15
CA LEU A 238 -1.54 -14.45 1.74
C LEU A 238 -1.82 -15.09 0.38
N TYR A 239 -3.04 -15.60 0.24
CA TYR A 239 -3.54 -16.12 -1.02
C TYR A 239 -4.25 -15.01 -1.78
N TYR A 240 -3.80 -14.75 -3.00
CA TYR A 240 -4.33 -13.71 -3.88
C TYR A 240 -5.17 -14.37 -4.97
N THR A 241 -6.32 -13.77 -5.28
CA THR A 241 -7.17 -14.15 -6.40
C THR A 241 -7.52 -12.88 -7.18
N TRP A 242 -7.03 -12.79 -8.41
CA TRP A 242 -7.25 -11.69 -9.33
C TRP A 242 -8.36 -12.04 -10.32
N GLN A 243 -9.28 -11.10 -10.51
CA GLN A 243 -10.38 -11.20 -11.47
C GLN A 243 -10.38 -9.97 -12.38
N ILE A 244 -10.72 -10.19 -13.66
CA ILE A 244 -10.87 -9.11 -14.65
C ILE A 244 -12.32 -9.09 -15.10
N GLN A 245 -12.94 -7.93 -15.01
CA GLN A 245 -14.24 -7.64 -15.60
C GLN A 245 -14.09 -6.58 -16.68
N LYS A 246 -14.95 -6.61 -17.70
CA LYS A 246 -15.04 -5.62 -18.76
C LYS A 246 -16.39 -4.93 -18.69
N GLY A 247 -16.41 -3.62 -18.87
CA GLY A 247 -17.64 -2.87 -18.66
C GLY A 247 -17.55 -1.40 -19.01
N ASP A 248 -18.63 -0.66 -18.72
CA ASP A 248 -18.67 0.79 -18.76
C ASP A 248 -18.76 1.35 -17.33
N PRO A 249 -17.78 2.15 -16.87
CA PRO A 249 -17.82 2.75 -15.53
C PRO A 249 -19.01 3.69 -15.30
N GLN A 250 -19.63 4.26 -16.34
CA GLN A 250 -20.79 5.14 -16.21
C GLN A 250 -22.10 4.38 -15.98
N GLU A 251 -22.21 3.19 -16.58
CA GLU A 251 -23.41 2.34 -16.47
C GLU A 251 -23.30 1.35 -15.30
N ASN A 252 -22.10 1.19 -14.75
CA ASN A 252 -21.76 0.20 -13.72
C ASN A 252 -22.13 -1.24 -14.11
N ASP A 253 -22.10 -1.52 -15.41
CA ASP A 253 -22.32 -2.83 -16.00
C ASP A 253 -20.95 -3.50 -16.23
N TRP A 254 -20.71 -4.64 -15.59
CA TRP A 254 -19.41 -5.31 -15.54
C TRP A 254 -19.55 -6.81 -15.79
N ASP A 255 -19.11 -7.24 -16.97
CA ASP A 255 -19.06 -8.64 -17.36
C ASP A 255 -17.75 -9.30 -16.92
N GLU A 256 -17.83 -10.38 -16.15
CA GLU A 256 -16.64 -11.15 -15.75
C GLU A 256 -16.04 -11.90 -16.95
N ILE A 257 -14.72 -11.80 -17.12
CA ILE A 257 -13.98 -12.57 -18.11
C ILE A 257 -13.40 -13.81 -17.43
N THR A 258 -14.07 -14.94 -17.59
CA THR A 258 -13.69 -16.21 -16.96
C THR A 258 -12.47 -16.87 -17.61
N ASP A 259 -12.32 -16.72 -18.93
CA ASP A 259 -11.26 -17.35 -19.71
C ASP A 259 -10.09 -16.40 -19.93
N LEU A 260 -9.38 -16.08 -18.82
CA LEU A 260 -8.25 -15.14 -18.84
C LEU A 260 -7.16 -15.50 -19.87
N PRO A 261 -6.71 -16.75 -20.04
CA PRO A 261 -5.66 -17.07 -21.02
C PRO A 261 -6.09 -16.91 -22.49
N GLU A 262 -7.39 -16.98 -22.78
CA GLU A 262 -7.92 -16.76 -24.14
C GLU A 262 -8.00 -15.27 -24.46
N ASN A 263 -8.26 -14.44 -23.45
CA ASN A 263 -8.46 -13.00 -23.60
C ASN A 263 -7.21 -12.16 -23.33
N PHE A 264 -6.24 -12.71 -22.60
CA PHE A 264 -5.06 -12.00 -22.14
C PHE A 264 -3.79 -12.86 -22.26
N ASN A 265 -2.67 -12.19 -22.50
CA ASN A 265 -1.34 -12.75 -22.26
C ASN A 265 -0.97 -12.48 -20.82
N LEU A 266 -0.95 -13.53 -19.99
CA LEU A 266 -0.63 -13.43 -18.57
C LEU A 266 0.87 -13.60 -18.36
N ALA A 267 1.53 -12.57 -17.83
CA ALA A 267 2.92 -12.66 -17.38
C ALA A 267 3.02 -13.13 -15.92
N SER A 268 1.95 -12.97 -15.15
CA SER A 268 1.80 -13.49 -13.80
C SER A 268 0.58 -14.42 -13.66
N PRO A 269 0.60 -15.42 -12.76
CA PRO A 269 -0.59 -16.20 -12.43
C PRO A 269 -1.72 -15.34 -11.84
N SER A 270 -2.98 -15.67 -12.15
CA SER A 270 -4.15 -14.95 -11.63
C SER A 270 -4.57 -15.36 -10.21
N ALA A 271 -4.02 -16.45 -9.67
CA ALA A 271 -4.25 -16.85 -8.29
C ALA A 271 -3.09 -17.63 -7.69
N GLY A 272 -2.89 -17.51 -6.39
CA GLY A 272 -1.77 -18.15 -5.68
C GLY A 272 -1.24 -17.35 -4.49
N MET A 273 -0.30 -17.97 -3.77
CA MET A 273 0.35 -17.37 -2.61
C MET A 273 1.37 -16.33 -3.06
N GLY A 274 1.42 -15.16 -2.41
CA GLY A 274 2.48 -14.18 -2.68
C GLY A 274 2.34 -13.33 -3.95
N ILE A 275 1.23 -13.44 -4.68
CA ILE A 275 1.03 -12.74 -5.95
C ILE A 275 0.44 -11.35 -5.70
N ALA A 276 1.22 -10.46 -5.09
CA ALA A 276 0.82 -9.06 -4.86
C ALA A 276 0.84 -8.20 -6.14
N GLN A 277 1.29 -8.74 -7.26
CA GLN A 277 1.31 -8.07 -8.56
C GLN A 277 0.69 -8.97 -9.61
N PHE A 278 -0.18 -8.39 -10.43
CA PHE A 278 -0.83 -9.05 -11.55
C PHE A 278 -0.53 -8.34 -12.86
N ASP A 279 0.18 -9.04 -13.73
CA ASP A 279 0.71 -8.58 -15.02
C ASP A 279 0.01 -9.29 -16.18
N PHE A 280 -0.61 -8.50 -17.07
CA PHE A 280 -1.29 -9.02 -18.24
C PHE A 280 -1.24 -8.05 -19.43
N SER A 281 -1.47 -8.55 -20.64
CA SER A 281 -1.68 -7.73 -21.84
C SER A 281 -2.92 -8.20 -22.59
N PRO A 282 -3.83 -7.30 -23.00
CA PRO A 282 -5.06 -7.68 -23.68
C PRO A 282 -4.80 -8.23 -25.09
N LYS A 283 -5.52 -9.29 -25.45
CA LYS A 283 -5.61 -9.82 -26.81
C LYS A 283 -6.76 -9.15 -27.57
N LYS A 284 -6.83 -9.40 -28.88
CA LYS A 284 -7.87 -8.84 -29.76
C LYS A 284 -9.29 -9.03 -29.22
N ASP A 285 -9.61 -10.22 -28.73
CA ASP A 285 -10.97 -10.58 -28.32
C ASP A 285 -11.42 -9.84 -27.04
N ALA A 286 -10.49 -9.61 -26.09
CA ALA A 286 -10.75 -8.81 -24.89
C ALA A 286 -11.17 -7.36 -25.24
N LEU A 287 -10.66 -6.83 -26.35
CA LEU A 287 -10.87 -5.46 -26.80
C LEU A 287 -12.05 -5.31 -27.79
N SER A 288 -12.89 -6.34 -27.93
CA SER A 288 -14.11 -6.29 -28.72
C SER A 288 -15.02 -5.10 -28.34
N GLY A 289 -15.76 -4.54 -29.30
CA GLY A 289 -16.67 -3.40 -29.09
C GLY A 289 -16.23 -2.14 -29.86
N SER A 290 -17.19 -1.24 -30.12
CA SER A 290 -17.02 -0.09 -31.03
C SER A 290 -16.35 1.14 -30.42
N GLY A 291 -16.20 1.20 -29.09
CA GLY A 291 -15.55 2.32 -28.40
C GLY A 291 -14.02 2.34 -28.60
N ASP A 292 -13.44 3.54 -28.62
CA ASP A 292 -11.99 3.77 -28.72
C ASP A 292 -11.24 3.43 -27.41
N ILE A 293 -11.96 3.31 -26.29
CA ILE A 293 -11.43 2.88 -24.99
C ILE A 293 -12.21 1.66 -24.52
N THR A 294 -11.51 0.66 -23.97
CA THR A 294 -12.12 -0.44 -23.20
C THR A 294 -11.68 -0.33 -21.75
N TYR A 295 -12.65 -0.37 -20.84
CA TYR A 295 -12.37 -0.34 -19.40
C TYR A 295 -12.35 -1.76 -18.87
N PHE A 296 -11.31 -2.07 -18.10
CA PHE A 296 -11.22 -3.30 -17.32
C PHE A 296 -11.27 -2.95 -15.83
N LYS A 297 -12.21 -3.55 -15.09
CA LYS A 297 -12.22 -3.52 -13.63
C LYS A 297 -11.45 -4.72 -13.12
N ILE A 298 -10.32 -4.46 -12.50
CA ILE A 298 -9.45 -5.49 -11.91
C ILE A 298 -9.79 -5.57 -10.44
N THR A 299 -10.27 -6.73 -10.00
CA THR A 299 -10.63 -6.98 -8.61
C THR A 299 -9.65 -7.96 -8.00
N LEU A 300 -9.07 -7.58 -6.87
CA LEU A 300 -8.25 -8.45 -6.05
C LEU A 300 -9.05 -8.90 -4.83
N THR A 301 -9.02 -10.19 -4.56
CA THR A 301 -9.42 -10.77 -3.28
C THR A 301 -8.21 -11.43 -2.61
N ILE A 302 -7.95 -11.07 -1.35
CA ILE A 302 -6.89 -11.60 -0.53
C ILE A 302 -7.52 -12.40 0.62
N SER A 303 -6.99 -13.58 0.93
CA SER A 303 -7.40 -14.36 2.10
C SER A 303 -6.23 -14.99 2.85
N LYS A 304 -6.43 -15.17 4.16
CA LYS A 304 -5.56 -16.00 5.00
C LYS A 304 -5.90 -17.47 4.76
N ALA A 305 -5.11 -18.13 3.91
CA ALA A 305 -5.36 -19.47 3.37
C ALA A 305 -6.65 -19.59 2.54
N ALA A 306 -6.74 -20.66 1.73
CA ALA A 306 -7.72 -20.79 0.66
C ALA A 306 -9.20 -20.93 1.09
N ASP A 307 -9.52 -21.04 2.39
CA ASP A 307 -10.87 -21.47 2.82
C ASP A 307 -11.42 -20.90 4.14
N LEU A 308 -10.97 -19.72 4.60
CA LEU A 308 -11.56 -19.07 5.78
C LEU A 308 -12.15 -17.69 5.44
N LYS A 309 -13.39 -17.46 5.87
CA LYS A 309 -14.17 -16.22 5.65
C LYS A 309 -13.72 -15.05 6.55
N ALA A 310 -12.92 -15.32 7.59
CA ALA A 310 -12.36 -14.30 8.47
C ALA A 310 -11.01 -13.77 7.94
N GLY A 311 -10.82 -12.45 7.94
CA GLY A 311 -9.58 -11.80 7.50
C GLY A 311 -9.38 -11.77 5.98
N ARG A 312 -10.45 -11.61 5.20
CA ARG A 312 -10.39 -11.32 3.77
C ARG A 312 -10.25 -9.82 3.51
N GLY A 313 -9.59 -9.46 2.41
CA GLY A 313 -9.54 -8.09 1.90
C GLY A 313 -9.89 -8.07 0.42
N ARG A 314 -10.68 -7.08 -0.02
CA ARG A 314 -11.09 -6.94 -1.42
C ARG A 314 -10.88 -5.50 -1.86
N ALA A 315 -10.34 -5.32 -3.05
CA ALA A 315 -10.17 -4.02 -3.68
C ALA A 315 -10.36 -4.13 -5.18
N SER A 316 -10.73 -3.02 -5.83
CA SER A 316 -10.82 -2.98 -7.28
C SER A 316 -10.28 -1.67 -7.85
N VAL A 317 -9.76 -1.73 -9.07
CA VAL A 317 -9.29 -0.56 -9.81
C VAL A 317 -9.73 -0.66 -11.27
N ILE A 318 -10.02 0.48 -11.88
CA ILE A 318 -10.49 0.55 -13.27
C ILE A 318 -9.34 1.03 -14.15
N VAL A 319 -9.01 0.23 -15.16
CA VAL A 319 -7.94 0.46 -16.11
C VAL A 319 -8.52 0.82 -17.49
N PRO A 320 -8.31 2.05 -18.00
CA PRO A 320 -8.79 2.48 -19.30
C PRO A 320 -7.78 2.14 -20.41
N VAL A 321 -8.04 1.09 -21.19
CA VAL A 321 -7.17 0.68 -22.31
C VAL A 321 -7.59 1.38 -23.60
N ASN A 322 -6.68 2.16 -24.18
CA ASN A 322 -6.90 2.84 -25.45
C ASN A 322 -6.69 1.87 -26.63
N LYS A 323 -7.62 1.85 -27.58
CA LYS A 323 -7.58 1.02 -28.79
C LYS A 323 -6.95 1.72 -30.00
N LYS A 324 -6.74 3.03 -29.95
CA LYS A 324 -6.26 3.87 -31.07
C LYS A 324 -5.26 4.94 -30.60
N GLY A 325 -4.32 4.54 -29.75
CA GLY A 325 -3.26 5.43 -29.28
C GLY A 325 -1.89 5.10 -29.86
N ILE A 326 -0.95 6.03 -29.64
CA ILE A 326 0.40 5.96 -30.21
C ILE A 326 1.34 5.42 -29.14
N LYS A 327 2.02 4.30 -29.41
CA LYS A 327 3.08 3.80 -28.52
C LYS A 327 4.32 4.66 -28.65
N ILE A 328 4.82 5.18 -27.54
CA ILE A 328 6.10 5.90 -27.49
C ILE A 328 7.12 4.96 -26.85
N SER A 329 8.12 4.52 -27.62
CA SER A 329 9.29 3.80 -27.10
C SER A 329 10.41 4.79 -26.74
N LEU A 330 11.07 4.57 -25.61
CA LEU A 330 12.19 5.39 -25.13
C LEU A 330 13.52 4.70 -25.43
N TYR A 331 14.51 5.49 -25.82
CA TYR A 331 15.82 5.00 -26.20
C TYR A 331 16.90 5.79 -25.48
N LYS A 332 17.97 5.09 -25.12
CA LYS A 332 19.26 5.69 -24.77
C LYS A 332 19.73 6.55 -25.94
N VAL A 333 20.44 7.63 -25.64
CA VAL A 333 21.15 8.41 -26.66
C VAL A 333 22.63 8.06 -26.61
N ASP A 334 23.18 7.71 -27.77
CA ASP A 334 24.60 7.43 -27.98
C ASP A 334 25.24 8.58 -28.77
N ILE A 335 26.53 8.80 -28.58
CA ILE A 335 27.27 9.80 -29.35
C ILE A 335 28.09 9.12 -30.45
N GLU A 336 27.74 9.39 -31.71
CA GLU A 336 28.40 8.85 -32.89
C GLU A 336 28.91 9.99 -33.76
N ASN A 337 30.23 10.03 -34.01
CA ASN A 337 30.88 11.05 -34.84
C ASN A 337 30.52 12.50 -34.42
N GLY A 338 30.43 12.76 -33.11
CA GLY A 338 30.08 14.06 -32.54
C GLY A 338 28.61 14.45 -32.67
N LYS A 339 27.71 13.50 -32.98
CA LYS A 339 26.25 13.70 -33.03
C LYS A 339 25.54 12.73 -32.09
N ALA A 340 24.40 13.16 -31.57
CA ALA A 340 23.51 12.31 -30.80
C ALA A 340 22.70 11.40 -31.72
N ALA A 341 22.78 10.09 -31.49
CA ALA A 341 22.11 9.04 -32.25
C ALA A 341 21.20 8.22 -31.33
N VAL A 342 20.18 7.58 -31.92
CA VAL A 342 19.29 6.68 -31.17
C VAL A 342 20.05 5.39 -30.86
N GLY A 343 20.22 5.10 -29.57
CA GLY A 343 20.86 3.88 -29.07
C GLY A 343 19.86 2.75 -28.83
N ASN A 344 20.14 1.94 -27.81
CA ASN A 344 19.27 0.83 -27.41
C ASN A 344 17.96 1.32 -26.76
N GLU A 345 16.89 0.54 -26.95
CA GLU A 345 15.62 0.77 -26.24
C GLU A 345 15.85 0.62 -24.74
N VAL A 346 15.27 1.53 -23.97
CA VAL A 346 15.34 1.54 -22.51
C VAL A 346 13.94 1.52 -21.95
N CYS A 347 13.81 1.10 -20.70
CA CYS A 347 12.52 1.14 -20.01
C CYS A 347 11.48 0.31 -20.78
N ASN A 348 11.82 -0.93 -21.13
CA ASN A 348 10.96 -1.84 -21.90
C ASN A 348 10.55 -3.09 -21.09
N GLU A 349 10.98 -3.21 -19.84
CA GLU A 349 10.76 -4.38 -18.99
C GLU A 349 10.33 -3.99 -17.57
N GLY A 350 9.48 -4.82 -16.96
CA GLY A 350 9.03 -4.69 -15.57
C GLY A 350 8.44 -3.32 -15.21
N LEU A 351 8.69 -2.87 -13.98
CA LEU A 351 8.24 -1.56 -13.48
C LEU A 351 8.80 -0.39 -14.33
N TYR A 352 9.96 -0.57 -14.96
CA TYR A 352 10.57 0.47 -15.79
C TYR A 352 9.87 0.66 -17.14
N ALA A 353 9.13 -0.34 -17.65
CA ALA A 353 8.26 -0.17 -18.81
C ALA A 353 7.23 0.94 -18.58
N ALA A 354 6.71 0.96 -17.37
CA ALA A 354 5.68 1.85 -16.84
C ALA A 354 6.23 3.23 -16.45
N LEU A 355 7.29 3.25 -15.64
CA LEU A 355 7.90 4.46 -15.09
C LEU A 355 9.38 4.43 -15.42
N CYS A 356 9.76 5.11 -16.50
CA CYS A 356 11.15 5.11 -16.93
C CYS A 356 11.97 6.02 -16.00
N PRO A 357 12.92 5.50 -15.20
CA PRO A 357 13.76 6.35 -14.38
C PRO A 357 14.78 7.03 -15.28
N ALA A 358 14.96 8.33 -15.12
CA ALA A 358 16.02 9.12 -15.77
C ALA A 358 16.54 10.17 -14.81
N VAL A 359 17.73 10.71 -15.06
CA VAL A 359 18.32 11.75 -14.21
C VAL A 359 18.23 13.13 -14.86
N LYS A 360 18.21 14.18 -14.05
CA LYS A 360 18.18 15.55 -14.55
C LYS A 360 19.37 15.85 -15.45
N GLY A 361 19.10 16.49 -16.60
CA GLY A 361 20.09 16.84 -17.61
C GLY A 361 20.42 15.73 -18.60
N GLN A 362 20.03 14.48 -18.33
CA GLN A 362 20.17 13.37 -19.26
C GLN A 362 19.37 13.63 -20.53
N MET A 363 19.88 13.17 -21.67
CA MET A 363 19.15 13.17 -22.94
C MET A 363 18.56 11.79 -23.21
N LEU A 364 17.29 11.75 -23.63
CA LEU A 364 16.61 10.56 -24.12
C LEU A 364 16.10 10.78 -25.53
N ALA A 365 15.90 9.69 -26.28
CA ALA A 365 15.18 9.71 -27.54
C ALA A 365 13.82 9.05 -27.37
N ALA A 366 12.77 9.68 -27.89
CA ALA A 366 11.42 9.13 -27.98
C ALA A 366 11.11 8.82 -29.44
N LYS A 367 10.58 7.63 -29.69
CA LYS A 367 10.20 7.17 -31.03
C LYS A 367 8.80 6.59 -31.01
N VAL A 368 8.01 6.96 -32.01
CA VAL A 368 6.71 6.32 -32.26
C VAL A 368 6.94 4.89 -32.77
N SER A 369 6.27 3.95 -32.11
CA SER A 369 6.30 2.52 -32.44
C SER A 369 5.02 2.12 -33.19
N GLY A 370 5.14 1.26 -34.20
CA GLY A 370 4.03 0.73 -35.00
C GLY A 370 4.12 1.04 -36.50
N SER A 371 3.81 0.07 -37.35
CA SER A 371 3.88 0.17 -38.82
C SER A 371 2.79 1.07 -39.43
N HIS A 372 1.71 1.31 -38.70
CA HIS A 372 0.63 2.23 -39.04
C HIS A 372 1.05 3.71 -38.96
N TYR A 373 1.97 4.03 -38.05
CA TYR A 373 2.42 5.41 -37.78
C TYR A 373 3.63 5.78 -38.65
N LYS A 374 3.43 5.84 -39.98
CA LYS A 374 4.48 6.23 -40.93
C LYS A 374 4.46 7.72 -41.24
N SER A 375 5.66 8.28 -41.39
CA SER A 375 5.88 9.69 -41.73
C SER A 375 5.29 10.12 -43.08
N SER A 376 4.99 9.18 -43.98
CA SER A 376 4.36 9.44 -45.28
C SER A 376 2.88 9.82 -45.18
N ASP A 377 2.18 9.32 -44.17
CA ASP A 377 0.72 9.28 -44.13
C ASP A 377 0.14 10.02 -42.91
N SER A 378 1.01 10.38 -41.96
CA SER A 378 0.63 11.07 -40.72
C SER A 378 1.52 12.30 -40.45
N GLN A 379 0.92 13.35 -39.92
CA GLN A 379 1.63 14.48 -39.32
C GLN A 379 1.75 14.26 -37.81
N PHE A 380 2.93 14.49 -37.25
CA PHE A 380 3.20 14.30 -35.82
C PHE A 380 3.49 15.64 -35.16
N ALA A 381 2.82 15.91 -34.05
CA ALA A 381 3.06 17.05 -33.18
C ALA A 381 3.46 16.54 -31.79
N TRP A 382 4.72 16.76 -31.43
CA TRP A 382 5.25 16.37 -30.12
C TRP A 382 5.05 17.47 -29.09
N LYS A 383 4.90 17.06 -27.83
CA LYS A 383 4.88 17.93 -26.66
C LYS A 383 5.77 17.34 -25.58
N VAL A 384 6.39 18.22 -24.81
CA VAL A 384 7.13 17.88 -23.59
C VAL A 384 6.56 18.75 -22.46
N ASN A 385 6.10 18.12 -21.39
CA ASN A 385 5.38 18.75 -20.27
C ASN A 385 4.21 19.63 -20.74
N GLY A 386 3.41 19.12 -21.68
CA GLY A 386 2.27 19.83 -22.27
C GLY A 386 2.62 20.95 -23.26
N ASN A 387 3.88 21.35 -23.38
CA ASN A 387 4.32 22.41 -24.29
C ASN A 387 4.70 21.84 -25.66
N PRO A 388 4.33 22.49 -26.78
CA PRO A 388 4.78 22.07 -28.10
C PRO A 388 6.30 21.97 -28.19
N PHE A 389 6.78 20.84 -28.69
CA PHE A 389 8.21 20.54 -28.78
C PHE A 389 8.69 20.66 -30.23
N TYR A 390 9.63 21.57 -30.46
CA TYR A 390 10.15 21.87 -31.80
C TYR A 390 11.62 21.47 -31.90
N PRO A 391 12.07 21.01 -33.08
CA PRO A 391 13.48 20.75 -33.31
C PRO A 391 14.31 22.04 -33.14
N PRO A 392 15.48 21.98 -32.49
CA PRO A 392 16.40 23.10 -32.47
C PRO A 392 16.84 23.43 -33.91
N ALA A 393 17.19 24.69 -34.16
CA ALA A 393 17.58 25.16 -35.51
C ALA A 393 18.77 24.37 -36.09
N SER A 394 19.64 23.84 -35.23
CA SER A 394 20.81 23.03 -35.54
C SER A 394 20.54 21.51 -35.52
N ALA A 395 19.29 21.06 -35.49
CA ALA A 395 18.96 19.64 -35.29
C ALA A 395 19.67 18.68 -36.26
N SER A 396 19.76 19.01 -37.56
CA SER A 396 20.45 18.18 -38.56
C SER A 396 21.98 18.10 -38.36
N GLN A 397 22.56 19.07 -37.65
CA GLN A 397 23.98 19.09 -37.31
C GLN A 397 24.23 18.33 -36.01
N LEU A 398 23.29 18.34 -35.06
CA LEU A 398 23.45 17.77 -33.72
C LEU A 398 22.94 16.33 -33.59
N PHE A 399 21.93 15.93 -34.37
CA PHE A 399 21.25 14.64 -34.21
C PHE A 399 21.31 13.79 -35.48
N ASN A 400 21.58 12.49 -35.30
CA ASN A 400 21.42 11.46 -36.30
C ASN A 400 20.12 10.70 -36.03
N GLY A 401 19.16 10.79 -36.95
CA GLY A 401 17.86 10.11 -36.82
C GLY A 401 16.71 10.98 -36.32
N TRP A 402 16.91 12.27 -36.03
CA TRP A 402 15.81 13.20 -35.74
C TRP A 402 14.87 13.30 -36.93
N ASN A 403 13.58 13.04 -36.73
CA ASN A 403 12.54 13.17 -37.74
C ASN A 403 11.18 13.44 -37.08
N ASN A 404 10.06 13.32 -37.81
CA ASN A 404 8.73 13.54 -37.24
C ASN A 404 8.24 12.43 -36.31
N THR A 405 8.74 11.19 -36.47
CA THR A 405 8.44 10.03 -35.62
C THR A 405 9.48 9.80 -34.52
N THR A 406 10.59 10.55 -34.52
CA THR A 406 11.69 10.37 -33.57
C THR A 406 12.23 11.72 -33.14
N ILE A 407 12.15 12.01 -31.84
CA ILE A 407 12.67 13.23 -31.23
C ILE A 407 13.70 12.89 -30.16
N PHE A 408 14.56 13.85 -29.87
CA PHE A 408 15.47 13.81 -28.73
C PHE A 408 15.05 14.90 -27.77
N PHE A 409 15.10 14.66 -26.47
CA PHE A 409 14.70 15.64 -25.46
C PHE A 409 15.56 15.47 -24.19
N PRO A 410 15.86 16.58 -23.50
CA PRO A 410 16.54 16.53 -22.21
C PRO A 410 15.52 16.34 -21.08
N ILE A 411 15.95 15.71 -20.00
CA ILE A 411 15.24 15.72 -18.73
C ILE A 411 15.53 17.05 -18.02
N THR A 412 14.48 17.83 -17.79
CA THR A 412 14.57 19.19 -17.26
C THR A 412 13.97 19.35 -15.88
N LYS A 413 13.06 18.45 -15.51
CA LYS A 413 12.37 18.41 -14.22
C LYS A 413 13.31 18.10 -13.06
N GLU A 414 12.89 18.47 -11.85
CA GLU A 414 13.65 18.22 -10.63
C GLU A 414 13.48 16.78 -10.15
N GLU A 415 14.36 16.33 -9.24
CA GLU A 415 14.24 15.00 -8.62
C GLU A 415 12.84 14.82 -7.99
N GLN A 416 12.28 13.61 -8.11
CA GLN A 416 10.93 13.22 -7.67
C GLN A 416 9.77 13.84 -8.47
N GLU A 417 10.06 14.60 -9.53
CA GLU A 417 9.03 15.04 -10.48
C GLU A 417 8.95 14.11 -11.71
N PHE A 418 7.88 14.27 -12.49
CA PHE A 418 7.67 13.55 -13.74
C PHE A 418 7.90 14.46 -14.95
N GLU A 419 8.61 13.93 -15.94
CA GLU A 419 8.75 14.50 -17.27
C GLU A 419 7.78 13.76 -18.20
N GLU A 420 6.84 14.47 -18.80
CA GLU A 420 5.84 13.90 -19.71
C GLU A 420 6.23 14.18 -21.16
N ILE A 421 6.29 13.14 -21.99
CA ILE A 421 6.41 13.25 -23.44
C ILE A 421 5.11 12.78 -24.06
N SER A 422 4.49 13.60 -24.90
CA SER A 422 3.29 13.23 -25.64
C SER A 422 3.39 13.56 -27.12
N VAL A 423 2.62 12.83 -27.92
CA VAL A 423 2.57 12.98 -29.37
C VAL A 423 1.12 12.91 -29.84
N ILE A 424 0.81 13.76 -30.82
CA ILE A 424 -0.46 13.75 -31.53
C ILE A 424 -0.16 13.41 -32.99
N ALA A 425 -0.74 12.34 -33.52
CA ALA A 425 -0.67 12.01 -34.94
C ALA A 425 -1.99 12.37 -35.62
N THR A 426 -1.91 13.12 -36.72
CA THR A 426 -3.05 13.43 -37.59
C THR A 426 -2.87 12.73 -38.91
N PHE A 427 -3.77 11.81 -39.24
CA PHE A 427 -3.76 11.06 -40.49
C PHE A 427 -4.46 11.83 -41.60
N LYS A 428 -4.03 11.63 -42.85
CA LYS A 428 -4.65 12.30 -44.00
C LYS A 428 -6.10 11.87 -44.24
N ASP A 429 -6.42 10.62 -43.89
CA ASP A 429 -7.70 9.99 -44.21
C ASP A 429 -8.63 9.82 -42.99
N GLU A 430 -8.20 10.26 -41.79
CA GLU A 430 -8.99 10.17 -40.56
C GLU A 430 -9.28 11.55 -39.96
N LEU A 431 -10.51 11.72 -39.47
CA LEU A 431 -10.95 12.99 -38.85
C LEU A 431 -10.53 13.12 -37.38
N GLN A 432 -10.18 12.01 -36.72
CA GLN A 432 -9.79 12.01 -35.31
C GLN A 432 -8.29 11.78 -35.17
N PRO A 433 -7.56 12.65 -34.46
CA PRO A 433 -6.15 12.44 -34.23
C PRO A 433 -5.92 11.35 -33.17
N ALA A 434 -4.91 10.52 -33.38
CA ALA A 434 -4.43 9.60 -32.37
C ALA A 434 -3.47 10.31 -31.41
N THR A 435 -3.48 9.92 -30.14
CA THR A 435 -2.60 10.48 -29.11
C THR A 435 -1.82 9.40 -28.38
N GLY A 436 -0.59 9.71 -27.99
CA GLY A 436 0.22 8.88 -27.09
C GLY A 436 0.91 9.75 -26.06
N SER A 437 1.09 9.23 -24.85
CA SER A 437 1.86 9.88 -23.79
C SER A 437 2.73 8.87 -23.08
N ARG A 438 3.85 9.35 -22.53
CA ARG A 438 4.79 8.55 -21.76
C ARG A 438 5.41 9.38 -20.65
N LEU A 439 5.45 8.81 -19.46
CA LEU A 439 6.02 9.44 -18.26
C LEU A 439 7.43 8.92 -18.01
N VAL A 440 8.30 9.83 -17.61
CA VAL A 440 9.66 9.57 -17.16
C VAL A 440 9.76 10.13 -15.73
N THR A 441 10.16 9.28 -14.79
CA THR A 441 10.37 9.71 -13.40
C THR A 441 11.80 10.22 -13.23
N VAL A 442 11.95 11.42 -12.69
CA VAL A 442 13.27 12.01 -12.47
C VAL A 442 13.81 11.52 -11.13
N VAL A 443 14.86 10.71 -11.18
CA VAL A 443 15.44 10.07 -9.99
C VAL A 443 16.81 10.63 -9.69
N ARG A 444 17.17 10.63 -8.41
CA ARG A 444 18.58 10.67 -8.02
C ARG A 444 19.21 9.31 -8.36
N PRO A 445 20.40 9.28 -8.96
CA PRO A 445 21.09 8.03 -9.21
C PRO A 445 21.29 7.25 -7.91
N ALA A 446 20.88 5.99 -7.88
CA ALA A 446 21.00 5.11 -6.73
C ALA A 446 21.89 3.91 -7.08
N VAL A 447 22.73 3.51 -6.14
CA VAL A 447 23.65 2.38 -6.27
C VAL A 447 23.31 1.36 -5.20
N PHE A 448 23.15 0.11 -5.59
CA PHE A 448 22.89 -1.00 -4.69
C PHE A 448 23.94 -2.09 -4.91
N ILE A 449 24.44 -2.65 -3.82
CA ILE A 449 25.28 -3.84 -3.87
C ILE A 449 24.36 -5.03 -3.64
N LYS A 450 24.33 -5.97 -4.59
CA LYS A 450 23.57 -7.21 -4.50
C LYS A 450 24.52 -8.39 -4.51
N SER A 451 24.18 -9.46 -3.81
CA SER A 451 24.90 -10.72 -3.98
C SER A 451 24.68 -11.26 -5.39
N ALA A 452 25.76 -11.59 -6.08
CA ALA A 452 25.72 -12.25 -7.38
C ALA A 452 25.58 -13.77 -7.25
N ASP A 453 25.89 -14.33 -6.08
CA ASP A 453 25.74 -15.75 -5.76
C ASP A 453 25.14 -15.93 -4.37
N THR A 454 23.82 -16.12 -4.33
CA THR A 454 23.05 -16.32 -3.10
C THR A 454 23.33 -17.66 -2.41
N SER A 455 24.05 -18.59 -3.06
CA SER A 455 24.48 -19.84 -2.42
C SER A 455 25.71 -19.65 -1.53
N VAL A 456 26.47 -18.58 -1.76
CA VAL A 456 27.70 -18.26 -1.02
C VAL A 456 27.50 -17.07 -0.09
N SER A 457 26.76 -16.05 -0.52
CA SER A 457 26.41 -14.90 0.30
C SER A 457 24.97 -14.43 0.07
N TRP A 458 24.21 -14.20 1.14
CA TRP A 458 22.80 -13.81 1.08
C TRP A 458 22.50 -12.63 2.01
N PRO A 459 21.41 -11.88 1.78
CA PRO A 459 20.98 -10.81 2.68
C PRO A 459 20.80 -11.30 4.12
N LYS A 460 21.31 -10.55 5.09
CA LYS A 460 21.11 -10.87 6.51
C LYS A 460 19.65 -10.68 6.88
N VAL A 461 19.08 -11.61 7.63
CA VAL A 461 17.67 -11.54 8.06
C VAL A 461 17.62 -11.05 9.50
N TYR A 462 16.96 -9.93 9.73
CA TYR A 462 16.70 -9.40 11.08
C TYR A 462 15.27 -9.66 11.51
N THR A 463 15.09 -9.96 12.79
CA THR A 463 13.78 -10.05 13.41
C THR A 463 13.48 -8.73 14.11
N ALA A 464 12.64 -7.87 13.53
CA ALA A 464 12.31 -6.55 14.07
C ALA A 464 10.93 -6.55 14.73
N GLU A 465 10.80 -5.83 15.85
CA GLU A 465 9.51 -5.56 16.50
C GLU A 465 8.67 -4.65 15.60
N ASP A 466 7.44 -5.06 15.35
CA ASP A 466 6.52 -4.36 14.48
C ASP A 466 6.18 -2.97 15.05
N PRO A 467 6.43 -1.87 14.29
CA PRO A 467 6.22 -0.51 14.77
C PRO A 467 4.75 -0.19 15.10
N TYR A 468 3.81 -0.98 14.58
CA TYR A 468 2.38 -0.82 14.81
C TYR A 468 1.83 -1.81 15.83
N ARG A 469 2.49 -2.96 16.04
CA ARG A 469 2.13 -3.96 17.05
C ARG A 469 3.35 -4.41 17.85
N LYS A 470 3.54 -3.80 19.03
CA LYS A 470 4.64 -4.03 20.00
C LYS A 470 4.79 -5.47 20.56
N THR A 471 4.18 -6.47 19.95
CA THR A 471 4.21 -7.87 20.38
C THR A 471 4.47 -8.86 19.23
N THR A 472 4.52 -8.40 17.97
CA THR A 472 4.83 -9.22 16.79
C THR A 472 6.20 -8.87 16.22
N TYR A 473 6.86 -9.89 15.67
CA TYR A 473 8.19 -9.73 15.08
C TYR A 473 8.17 -10.24 13.63
N GLN A 474 8.78 -9.49 12.71
CA GLN A 474 8.93 -9.87 11.30
C GLN A 474 10.38 -10.11 10.93
N ASN A 475 10.60 -11.08 10.04
CA ASN A 475 11.88 -11.31 9.39
C ASN A 475 12.02 -10.37 8.20
N ILE A 476 12.99 -9.47 8.26
CA ILE A 476 13.27 -8.47 7.22
C ILE A 476 14.66 -8.77 6.66
N GLU A 477 14.72 -8.98 5.36
CA GLU A 477 16.00 -9.07 4.64
C GLU A 477 16.64 -7.67 4.59
N SER A 478 17.90 -7.63 4.99
CA SER A 478 18.71 -6.43 5.01
C SER A 478 19.22 -6.09 3.62
N SER A 479 19.05 -4.84 3.20
CA SER A 479 19.65 -4.31 1.97
C SER A 479 21.08 -3.82 2.18
N ASP A 480 21.53 -3.73 3.43
CA ASP A 480 22.80 -3.15 3.88
C ASP A 480 23.72 -4.13 4.61
N ALA A 481 23.29 -5.38 4.80
CA ALA A 481 24.05 -6.44 5.44
C ALA A 481 23.84 -7.78 4.76
N PHE A 482 24.93 -8.52 4.60
CA PHE A 482 24.98 -9.86 4.03
C PHE A 482 25.64 -10.81 5.01
N GLU A 483 25.24 -12.07 4.95
CA GLU A 483 25.97 -13.19 5.52
C GLU A 483 26.69 -13.92 4.37
N ALA A 484 27.86 -14.47 4.64
CA ALA A 484 28.63 -15.22 3.64
C ALA A 484 29.36 -16.40 4.27
N LEU A 485 29.49 -17.51 3.52
CA LEU A 485 30.16 -18.72 4.01
C LEU A 485 31.64 -18.45 4.32
N THR A 486 32.14 -18.90 5.47
CA THR A 486 33.56 -18.74 5.85
C THR A 486 34.52 -19.41 4.86
N GLY A 487 35.65 -18.75 4.57
CA GLY A 487 36.70 -19.26 3.69
C GLY A 487 36.29 -19.45 2.21
N SER A 488 35.20 -18.81 1.79
CA SER A 488 34.69 -18.85 0.41
C SER A 488 35.03 -17.55 -0.34
N LYS A 489 34.72 -17.49 -1.64
CA LYS A 489 34.77 -16.25 -2.42
C LYS A 489 33.35 -15.77 -2.66
N ALA A 490 32.96 -14.68 -2.00
CA ALA A 490 31.65 -14.08 -2.22
C ALA A 490 31.73 -13.13 -3.42
N SER A 491 30.70 -13.18 -4.27
CA SER A 491 30.59 -12.35 -5.47
C SER A 491 29.45 -11.36 -5.30
N TYR A 492 29.73 -10.09 -5.56
CA TYR A 492 28.75 -9.01 -5.46
C TYR A 492 28.68 -8.23 -6.76
N ASN A 493 27.46 -7.92 -7.19
CA ASN A 493 27.18 -7.12 -8.36
C ASN A 493 26.62 -5.75 -7.96
N LEU A 494 27.01 -4.74 -8.73
CA LEU A 494 26.51 -3.39 -8.58
C LEU A 494 25.29 -3.18 -9.47
N ASP A 495 24.15 -2.93 -8.83
CA ASP A 495 22.92 -2.52 -9.49
C ASP A 495 22.78 -0.99 -9.40
N PHE A 496 22.39 -0.37 -10.51
CA PHE A 496 22.32 1.08 -10.62
C PHE A 496 20.97 1.50 -11.17
N VAL A 497 20.42 2.58 -10.65
CA VAL A 497 19.17 3.13 -11.15
C VAL A 497 19.44 4.56 -11.62
N PRO A 498 19.20 4.87 -12.92
CA PRO A 498 18.74 4.00 -14.02
C PRO A 498 19.79 2.99 -14.53
N TYR A 499 19.39 1.73 -14.72
CA TYR A 499 20.31 0.59 -15.06
C TYR A 499 21.13 0.78 -16.33
N TYR A 500 20.60 1.55 -17.28
CA TYR A 500 21.19 1.75 -18.60
C TYR A 500 22.20 2.90 -18.66
N LEU A 501 22.44 3.63 -17.56
CA LEU A 501 23.41 4.74 -17.52
C LEU A 501 24.86 4.33 -17.34
N LEU A 502 25.15 3.19 -16.70
CA LEU A 502 26.52 2.77 -16.36
C LEU A 502 27.05 1.64 -17.24
N GLY A 503 26.55 1.45 -18.47
CA GLY A 503 26.90 0.34 -19.37
C GLY A 503 28.41 0.16 -19.65
N GLU A 504 28.79 -0.40 -20.79
CA GLU A 504 30.18 -0.34 -21.26
C GLU A 504 30.57 1.09 -21.69
N ASP A 505 30.41 2.07 -20.80
CA ASP A 505 30.69 3.48 -21.05
C ASP A 505 32.02 3.86 -20.41
N SER A 506 32.97 4.24 -21.27
CA SER A 506 34.27 4.81 -20.89
C SER A 506 34.20 6.03 -19.98
N ASN A 507 33.05 6.70 -19.88
CA ASN A 507 32.83 7.86 -19.03
C ASN A 507 32.25 7.49 -17.64
N SER A 508 32.22 6.21 -17.29
CA SER A 508 31.84 5.74 -15.96
C SER A 508 33.05 5.20 -15.21
N THR A 509 33.16 5.51 -13.92
CA THR A 509 34.20 4.96 -13.04
C THR A 509 33.54 4.32 -11.83
N ILE A 510 33.91 3.07 -11.53
CA ILE A 510 33.50 2.33 -10.34
C ILE A 510 34.73 2.17 -9.45
N ASP A 511 34.69 2.73 -8.25
CA ASP A 511 35.72 2.57 -7.22
C ASP A 511 35.18 1.70 -6.10
N TRP A 512 35.63 0.45 -6.07
CA TRP A 512 35.31 -0.49 -4.99
C TRP A 512 36.23 -0.25 -3.80
N GLY A 513 35.68 -0.32 -2.60
CA GLY A 513 36.42 -0.26 -1.36
C GLY A 513 36.12 -1.45 -0.46
N VAL A 514 37.15 -1.97 0.21
CA VAL A 514 36.97 -2.95 1.28
C VAL A 514 37.56 -2.39 2.56
N ASN A 515 36.79 -2.45 3.64
CA ASN A 515 37.11 -1.89 4.96
C ASN A 515 37.54 -0.42 4.90
N GLY A 516 36.87 0.37 4.06
CA GLY A 516 37.14 1.80 3.88
C GLY A 516 38.38 2.14 3.06
N THR A 517 39.06 1.15 2.46
CA THR A 517 40.20 1.37 1.56
C THR A 517 39.82 0.97 0.14
N SER A 518 40.00 1.89 -0.82
CA SER A 518 39.82 1.58 -2.26
C SER A 518 40.73 0.43 -2.69
N ILE A 519 40.21 -0.52 -3.47
CA ILE A 519 40.98 -1.64 -4.05
C ILE A 519 42.02 -1.17 -5.07
N PHE A 520 41.87 0.04 -5.60
CA PHE A 520 42.81 0.67 -6.53
C PHE A 520 43.92 1.44 -5.81
N SER A 521 43.85 1.56 -4.47
CA SER A 521 44.91 2.20 -3.68
C SER A 521 46.17 1.32 -3.65
N PRO A 522 47.38 1.90 -3.83
CA PRO A 522 48.65 1.16 -3.72
C PRO A 522 48.81 0.45 -2.36
N ASP A 523 48.24 1.03 -1.31
CA ASP A 523 48.36 0.54 0.06
C ASP A 523 47.23 -0.46 0.43
N PHE A 524 46.40 -0.87 -0.54
CA PHE A 524 45.22 -1.71 -0.28
C PHE A 524 45.56 -3.02 0.45
N TYR A 525 46.53 -3.77 -0.07
CA TYR A 525 46.97 -5.04 0.53
C TYR A 525 47.79 -4.83 1.82
N GLU A 526 48.39 -3.67 2.02
CA GLU A 526 49.05 -3.33 3.28
C GLU A 526 48.02 -3.08 4.39
N ASN A 527 46.92 -2.41 4.04
CA ASN A 527 45.81 -2.14 4.96
C ASN A 527 44.86 -3.34 5.15
N ASN A 528 44.87 -4.30 4.22
CA ASN A 528 44.05 -5.51 4.28
C ASN A 528 44.89 -6.80 4.06
N PRO A 529 45.86 -7.10 4.94
CA PRO A 529 46.83 -8.18 4.72
C PRO A 529 46.21 -9.60 4.76
N TYR A 530 44.98 -9.72 5.26
CA TYR A 530 44.24 -10.98 5.35
C TYR A 530 43.32 -11.22 4.14
N LEU A 531 43.11 -10.20 3.29
CA LEU A 531 42.35 -10.38 2.06
C LEU A 531 43.27 -11.03 1.01
N GLY A 532 42.82 -12.15 0.46
CA GLY A 532 43.41 -12.75 -0.74
C GLY A 532 43.21 -11.88 -2.00
N LEU A 533 43.45 -12.48 -3.17
CA LEU A 533 43.24 -11.80 -4.45
C LEU A 533 41.76 -11.39 -4.59
N VAL A 534 41.53 -10.09 -4.81
CA VAL A 534 40.22 -9.54 -5.20
C VAL A 534 40.17 -9.53 -6.72
N GLU A 535 39.09 -10.03 -7.30
CA GLU A 535 38.91 -10.13 -8.74
C GLU A 535 37.76 -9.22 -9.18
N LEU A 536 37.95 -8.52 -10.30
CA LEU A 536 36.92 -7.70 -10.94
C LEU A 536 36.48 -8.36 -12.24
N GLU A 537 35.17 -8.40 -12.45
CA GLU A 537 34.53 -8.98 -13.62
C GLU A 537 33.50 -8.01 -14.21
N ASN A 538 33.08 -8.28 -15.46
CA ASN A 538 32.02 -7.53 -16.15
C ASN A 538 32.26 -6.02 -16.19
N SER A 539 33.46 -5.61 -16.60
CA SER A 539 33.86 -4.19 -16.66
C SER A 539 33.76 -3.51 -15.29
N ASP A 540 34.33 -4.16 -14.27
CA ASP A 540 34.39 -3.72 -12.88
C ASP A 540 33.03 -3.61 -12.16
N ARG A 541 31.95 -4.17 -12.74
CA ARG A 541 30.61 -4.17 -12.12
C ARG A 541 30.40 -5.29 -11.11
N THR A 542 31.19 -6.35 -11.21
CA THR A 542 31.16 -7.47 -10.28
C THR A 542 32.51 -7.54 -9.57
N ILE A 543 32.46 -7.63 -8.24
CA ILE A 543 33.63 -7.85 -7.40
C ILE A 543 33.53 -9.22 -6.73
N GLN A 544 34.61 -9.99 -6.80
CA GLN A 544 34.77 -11.20 -6.02
C GLN A 544 35.82 -10.95 -4.94
N LEU A 545 35.44 -11.17 -3.69
CA LEU A 545 36.34 -11.03 -2.55
C LEU A 545 36.28 -12.27 -1.63
N PRO A 546 37.41 -12.64 -1.01
CA PRO A 546 37.44 -13.72 -0.04
C PRO A 546 36.75 -13.30 1.26
N THR A 547 35.87 -14.17 1.75
CA THR A 547 35.22 -14.00 3.05
C THR A 547 36.19 -14.34 4.18
N GLY A 548 35.84 -13.98 5.42
CA GLY A 548 36.68 -14.29 6.57
C GLY A 548 36.87 -15.79 6.77
N ASP A 549 38.10 -16.19 7.12
CA ASP A 549 38.45 -17.59 7.43
C ASP A 549 37.84 -18.09 8.75
N VAL A 550 37.27 -17.17 9.56
CA VAL A 550 36.70 -17.43 10.87
C VAL A 550 35.30 -16.85 10.93
N GLU A 551 34.40 -17.55 11.63
CA GLU A 551 33.03 -17.10 11.88
C GLU A 551 32.98 -15.81 12.72
N GLY A 552 32.02 -14.94 12.42
CA GLY A 552 31.82 -13.64 13.09
C GLY A 552 32.78 -12.54 12.63
N VAL A 553 33.57 -12.76 11.57
CA VAL A 553 34.38 -11.72 10.95
C VAL A 553 33.50 -10.82 10.08
N PHE A 554 33.57 -9.51 10.35
CA PHE A 554 32.89 -8.49 9.56
C PHE A 554 33.84 -7.85 8.56
N GLN A 555 33.37 -7.67 7.34
CA GLN A 555 34.01 -6.87 6.30
C GLN A 555 33.01 -5.82 5.80
N THR A 556 33.49 -4.62 5.49
CA THR A 556 32.66 -3.60 4.84
C THR A 556 33.03 -3.52 3.38
N LEU A 557 32.05 -3.72 2.50
CA LEU A 557 32.20 -3.54 1.05
C LEU A 557 31.51 -2.24 0.66
N SER A 558 32.24 -1.32 0.01
CA SER A 558 31.70 -0.06 -0.48
C SER A 558 31.91 0.07 -1.98
N ALA A 559 31.02 0.79 -2.65
CA ALA A 559 31.17 1.15 -4.05
C ALA A 559 30.87 2.64 -4.23
N GLN A 560 31.81 3.35 -4.85
CA GLN A 560 31.60 4.71 -5.31
C GLN A 560 31.55 4.71 -6.84
N VAL A 561 30.46 5.21 -7.38
CA VAL A 561 30.27 5.32 -8.82
C VAL A 561 30.20 6.77 -9.22
N LYS A 562 30.92 7.11 -10.29
CA LYS A 562 30.81 8.42 -10.95
C LYS A 562 30.55 8.24 -12.43
N LYS A 563 29.58 8.99 -12.96
CA LYS A 563 29.28 9.08 -14.39
C LYS A 563 29.57 10.50 -14.85
N TYR A 564 30.50 10.61 -15.78
CA TYR A 564 30.79 11.83 -16.52
C TYR A 564 30.02 11.83 -17.83
N TRP A 565 29.79 13.02 -18.36
CA TRP A 565 29.17 13.22 -19.68
C TRP A 565 30.26 13.67 -20.64
N SER A 566 30.29 13.08 -21.83
CA SER A 566 31.30 13.43 -22.84
C SER A 566 31.19 14.92 -23.24
N GLU A 567 32.28 15.52 -23.70
CA GLU A 567 32.26 16.93 -24.14
C GLU A 567 31.23 17.16 -25.26
N ASP A 568 31.14 16.20 -26.20
CA ASP A 568 30.17 16.23 -27.30
C ASP A 568 28.73 16.18 -26.78
N GLU A 569 28.42 15.29 -25.84
CA GLU A 569 27.09 15.17 -25.26
C GLU A 569 26.66 16.44 -24.50
N ARG A 570 27.57 16.99 -23.69
CA ARG A 570 27.35 18.27 -22.99
C ARG A 570 27.16 19.41 -24.00
N GLY A 571 27.99 19.43 -25.05
CA GLY A 571 27.93 20.43 -26.11
C GLY A 571 26.61 20.39 -26.87
N ILE A 572 26.11 19.19 -27.21
CA ILE A 572 24.83 18.99 -27.88
C ILE A 572 23.67 19.45 -26.99
N SER A 573 23.59 18.96 -25.74
CA SER A 573 22.50 19.31 -24.82
C SER A 573 22.45 20.82 -24.54
N TYR A 574 23.60 21.46 -24.37
CA TYR A 574 23.68 22.90 -24.16
C TYR A 574 23.30 23.70 -25.41
N THR A 575 23.79 23.30 -26.58
CA THR A 575 23.49 23.99 -27.85
C THR A 575 22.02 23.85 -28.25
N ALA A 576 21.42 22.68 -28.00
CA ALA A 576 20.04 22.41 -28.35
C ALA A 576 19.03 23.02 -27.37
N TRP A 577 19.31 22.95 -26.06
CA TRP A 577 18.31 23.29 -25.03
C TRP A 577 18.83 24.15 -23.88
N GLY A 578 20.11 24.55 -23.89
CA GLY A 578 20.72 25.28 -22.78
C GLY A 578 20.90 24.44 -21.51
N VAL A 579 20.80 23.11 -21.62
CA VAL A 579 20.90 22.18 -20.50
C VAL A 579 22.32 21.61 -20.45
N ALA A 580 22.98 21.74 -19.30
CA ALA A 580 24.28 21.12 -19.05
C ALA A 580 24.11 20.03 -17.99
N PRO A 581 24.31 18.75 -18.33
CA PRO A 581 24.15 17.68 -17.36
C PRO A 581 25.27 17.73 -16.31
N GLU A 582 24.90 17.47 -15.06
CA GLU A 582 25.84 17.43 -13.93
C GLU A 582 26.49 16.06 -13.82
N THR A 583 27.72 16.01 -13.31
CA THR A 583 28.37 14.72 -13.03
C THR A 583 27.55 13.98 -11.98
N LEU A 584 27.19 12.74 -12.27
CA LEU A 584 26.45 11.92 -11.34
C LEU A 584 27.44 11.22 -10.42
N SER A 585 27.08 11.13 -9.15
CA SER A 585 27.80 10.32 -8.17
C SER A 585 26.82 9.54 -7.32
N GLY A 586 27.13 8.28 -7.05
CA GLY A 586 26.43 7.47 -6.10
C GLY A 586 27.42 6.71 -5.23
N GLU A 587 27.07 6.53 -3.96
CA GLU A 587 27.87 5.78 -3.00
C GLU A 587 26.95 4.83 -2.25
N THR A 588 27.45 3.63 -1.99
CA THR A 588 26.77 2.64 -1.18
C THR A 588 27.79 1.80 -0.43
N SER A 589 27.39 1.27 0.72
CA SER A 589 28.22 0.40 1.53
C SER A 589 27.36 -0.66 2.21
N VAL A 590 27.87 -1.88 2.23
CA VAL A 590 27.22 -3.02 2.86
C VAL A 590 28.20 -3.71 3.81
N SER A 591 27.65 -4.32 4.86
CA SER A 591 28.41 -5.15 5.79
C SER A 591 28.30 -6.62 5.40
N ILE A 592 29.38 -7.37 5.52
CA ILE A 592 29.43 -8.81 5.21
C ILE A 592 29.92 -9.52 6.45
N GLU A 593 29.09 -10.41 7.00
CA GLU A 593 29.41 -11.25 8.14
C GLU A 593 29.75 -12.66 7.68
N SER A 594 30.88 -13.20 8.12
CA SER A 594 31.29 -14.56 7.79
C SER A 594 30.61 -15.56 8.73
N VAL A 595 29.81 -16.47 8.19
CA VAL A 595 29.06 -17.50 8.93
C VAL A 595 29.49 -18.90 8.54
N SER A 596 29.44 -19.84 9.49
CA SER A 596 29.74 -21.24 9.19
C SER A 596 28.59 -21.89 8.41
N SER A 597 28.90 -22.84 7.52
CA SER A 597 27.86 -23.59 6.79
C SER A 597 27.04 -24.45 7.77
N SER A 598 25.93 -23.92 8.26
CA SER A 598 24.96 -24.71 9.00
C SER A 598 24.00 -25.37 8.02
N SER A 599 23.90 -26.70 8.11
CA SER A 599 22.85 -27.45 7.40
C SER A 599 21.48 -26.86 7.74
N ALA A 600 20.69 -26.61 6.70
CA ALA A 600 19.32 -26.08 6.76
C ALA A 600 18.53 -26.46 8.03
N GLY A 601 17.97 -25.44 8.66
CA GLY A 601 16.86 -25.51 9.61
C GLY A 601 17.20 -26.08 10.99
N ILE A 602 17.08 -25.25 12.02
CA ILE A 602 16.35 -25.54 13.27
C ILE A 602 16.29 -24.24 14.08
N THR A 603 15.06 -23.87 14.43
CA THR A 603 14.70 -22.93 15.49
C THR A 603 15.49 -23.21 16.78
N GLY A 604 16.36 -22.29 17.17
CA GLY A 604 17.27 -22.45 18.32
C GLY A 604 17.07 -21.37 19.38
N LYS A 605 16.35 -21.75 20.44
CA LYS A 605 16.24 -21.16 21.79
C LYS A 605 17.15 -19.97 22.16
N ALA A 606 16.51 -19.00 22.82
CA ALA A 606 17.09 -17.92 23.62
C ALA A 606 18.45 -18.26 24.24
N GLU A 607 19.48 -17.59 23.72
CA GLU A 607 20.85 -17.70 24.16
C GLU A 607 21.08 -17.02 25.52
N THR A 608 21.98 -17.62 26.31
CA THR A 608 22.28 -17.23 27.68
C THR A 608 22.92 -15.83 27.80
N PRO A 609 22.83 -15.15 28.97
CA PRO A 609 23.30 -13.76 29.19
C PRO A 609 24.79 -13.48 28.86
N GLY A 610 25.61 -14.51 28.67
CA GLY A 610 27.03 -14.36 28.31
C GLY A 610 27.27 -13.90 26.87
N GLN A 611 26.38 -14.25 25.93
CA GLN A 611 26.52 -13.90 24.51
C GLN A 611 26.06 -12.47 24.21
N ILE A 612 25.12 -11.93 25.00
CA ILE A 612 24.67 -10.53 24.91
C ILE A 612 25.81 -9.56 25.29
N LEU A 613 26.63 -9.91 26.28
CA LEU A 613 27.78 -9.07 26.67
C LEU A 613 28.92 -9.12 25.64
N ALA A 614 29.08 -10.23 24.92
CA ALA A 614 30.06 -10.36 23.84
C ALA A 614 29.63 -9.54 22.61
N ALA A 615 28.35 -9.59 22.23
CA ALA A 615 27.78 -8.83 21.12
C ALA A 615 27.75 -7.31 21.38
N ILE A 616 27.51 -6.88 22.61
CA ILE A 616 27.59 -5.45 22.97
C ILE A 616 29.05 -4.94 22.86
N SER A 617 30.06 -5.79 23.06
CA SER A 617 31.46 -5.38 22.95
C SER A 617 31.94 -5.20 21.51
N THR A 618 31.32 -5.86 20.54
CA THR A 618 31.73 -5.86 19.12
C THR A 618 31.01 -4.80 18.26
N HIS A 619 29.87 -4.27 18.72
CA HIS A 619 29.05 -3.32 17.95
C HIS A 619 29.03 -1.89 18.49
N LEU A 620 29.86 -1.54 19.48
CA LEU A 620 29.90 -0.17 20.00
C LEU A 620 30.84 0.73 19.18
N PRO A 621 30.36 1.89 18.68
CA PRO A 621 31.21 2.87 18.01
C PRO A 621 32.42 3.25 18.87
N HIS A 622 33.55 3.54 18.23
CA HIS A 622 34.83 3.80 18.90
C HIS A 622 34.76 4.90 19.98
N TYR A 623 33.86 5.88 19.83
CA TYR A 623 33.63 6.93 20.84
C TYR A 623 33.01 6.41 22.14
N PHE A 624 32.17 5.37 22.07
CA PHE A 624 31.49 4.81 23.23
C PHE A 624 32.45 3.95 24.07
N MET A 625 33.33 3.19 23.40
CA MET A 625 34.41 2.46 24.08
C MET A 625 35.40 3.41 24.79
N TYR A 626 35.66 4.58 24.23
CA TYR A 626 36.44 5.63 24.90
C TYR A 626 35.73 6.17 26.15
N LEU A 627 34.44 6.49 26.06
CA LEU A 627 33.64 6.96 27.21
C LEU A 627 33.52 5.91 28.31
N LEU A 628 33.32 4.64 27.94
CA LEU A 628 33.28 3.52 28.89
C LEU A 628 34.62 3.36 29.62
N ARG A 629 35.74 3.40 28.89
CA ARG A 629 37.09 3.38 29.50
C ARG A 629 37.27 4.55 30.47
N LEU A 630 36.83 5.75 30.10
CA LEU A 630 36.94 6.93 30.95
C LEU A 630 36.09 6.79 32.22
N ALA A 631 34.85 6.31 32.10
CA ALA A 631 33.96 6.05 33.24
C ALA A 631 34.52 4.98 34.18
N LEU A 632 35.04 3.87 33.64
CA LEU A 632 35.62 2.78 34.43
C LEU A 632 36.89 3.22 35.14
N THR A 633 37.71 4.05 34.49
CA THR A 633 38.90 4.66 35.12
C THR A 633 38.52 5.58 36.28
N LEU A 634 37.43 6.37 36.15
CA LEU A 634 36.92 7.21 37.24
C LEU A 634 36.43 6.36 38.43
N VAL A 635 35.72 5.26 38.16
CA VAL A 635 35.23 4.34 39.21
C VAL A 635 36.41 3.70 39.95
N VAL A 636 37.43 3.24 39.23
CA VAL A 636 38.64 2.65 39.84
C VAL A 636 39.41 3.69 40.65
N MET A 637 39.56 4.93 40.16
CA MET A 637 40.19 6.01 40.92
C MET A 637 39.41 6.35 42.19
N PHE A 638 38.07 6.39 42.12
CA PHE A 638 37.22 6.62 43.28
C PHE A 638 37.37 5.50 44.31
N PHE A 639 37.32 4.24 43.87
CA PHE A 639 37.46 3.09 44.76
C PHE A 639 38.84 3.03 45.42
N ALA A 640 39.91 3.27 44.65
CA ALA A 640 41.26 3.37 45.19
C ALA A 640 41.37 4.48 46.23
N SER A 641 40.77 5.65 45.97
CA SER A 641 40.77 6.78 46.91
C SER A 641 40.06 6.45 48.22
N VAL A 642 38.93 5.73 48.16
CA VAL A 642 38.20 5.27 49.36
C VAL A 642 39.02 4.25 50.16
N VAL A 643 39.68 3.31 49.49
CA VAL A 643 40.54 2.31 50.14
C VAL A 643 41.74 2.98 50.80
N PHE A 644 42.41 3.91 50.11
CA PHE A 644 43.52 4.68 50.68
C PHE A 644 43.07 5.52 51.88
N TYR A 645 41.92 6.20 51.78
CA TYR A 645 41.36 6.97 52.88
C TYR A 645 41.06 6.08 54.11
N GLY A 646 40.43 4.93 53.89
CA GLY A 646 40.15 3.95 54.95
C GLY A 646 41.42 3.40 55.62
N LEU A 647 42.47 3.12 54.84
CA LEU A 647 43.77 2.70 55.37
C LEU A 647 44.45 3.81 56.18
N THR A 648 44.37 5.07 55.73
CA THR A 648 44.94 6.21 56.47
C THR A 648 44.20 6.50 57.77
N GLN A 649 42.87 6.38 57.81
CA GLN A 649 42.13 6.49 59.08
C GLN A 649 42.49 5.38 60.06
N LYS A 650 42.63 4.14 59.56
CA LYS A 650 43.00 3.01 60.41
C LYS A 650 44.41 3.15 60.99
N MET A 651 45.36 3.71 60.23
CA MET A 651 46.70 4.02 60.74
C MET A 651 46.72 5.24 61.68
N SER A 652 45.84 6.24 61.48
CA SER A 652 45.68 7.36 62.41
C SER A 652 45.16 6.91 63.77
N LEU A 653 44.21 5.98 63.82
CA LEU A 653 43.63 5.47 65.06
C LEU A 653 44.62 4.58 65.85
N LEU A 654 45.53 3.89 65.16
CA LEU A 654 46.58 3.09 65.82
C LEU A 654 47.68 3.94 66.47
N ASN A 655 47.84 5.20 66.07
CA ASN A 655 48.79 6.14 66.68
C ASN A 655 48.20 6.92 67.87
N GLU A 656 46.90 6.80 68.18
CA GLU A 656 46.28 7.41 69.36
C GLU A 656 46.11 6.40 70.52
N GLU A 657 46.45 5.12 70.33
CA GLU A 657 46.47 4.07 71.37
C GLU A 657 47.88 3.71 71.90
N GLU A 658 48.93 4.41 71.44
CA GLU A 658 50.25 4.53 72.12
C GLU A 658 50.35 5.88 72.84
#